data_AF-A0A501XA57-F1
#
_entry.id   AF-A0A501XA57-F1
#
_cell.length_a   1.000
_cell.length_b   1.000
_cell.length_c   1.000
_cell.angle_alpha   90.00
_cell.angle_beta   90.00
_cell.angle_gamma   90.00
#
_symmetry.space_group_name_H-M   'P 1'
#
loop_
_entity.id
_entity.type
_entity.pdbx_description
1 polymer ?
#
loop_
_entity_poly.entity_id
_entity_poly.type
_entity_poly.pdbx_seq_one_letter_code
_entity_poly.pdbx_strand_id
1 'polypeptide(L)'
;MIKAKKTKIILSVSLSLAAVVSAAAITGFVALNNRNNKLKNDFQTYEKNINNSLNSEIKSDDGSSTSARDNLPKKDFNVVVTYKDNDQIIKQYNITTNDLNNVNIEASLPEGYELVDSNINLKHVNLSEDNSKNVIYVRPKKIVHKTTLIFKLDANTSQEFKKIVVETINNELLDYQKYIPEGYHLVSENPTIIIDKENVLVIAKNVSEYKTIFNFKYNGENIDTQEIISYNDQAVVWMDKLPQGYKIKTGFQIPEVLPGNTYDIQIEPKIVKHSTTVIYQTQEGLEISRKVFETNNEDKVEYQNFVPDGYHLVNQENEVKIDQENIVIVAKNVNEFTTTFNFIYNNKTIESAQVKSENDNPVLWEAKVPTGYQINREKSLPEIKPGGNYDIEIEPIVIKHETIIIFKTNDGQQILEQSVTTINNDPVEWKSLMPKGYHLVGDEKNVDIKVDQTNELVVAKDIVKYTTTINFKEGGRLVERVDFTTYNNDPIDWKAKIPSGYKLVNDNNINITPGETIDIQVEQILIKHKTQLKFVLQNKKVIQQIEVETTGDEKIKLNQYVPIGYHLANSDQKINLDQLNEIVIALDTVTYHTTFNYVNGSETISSVIITTKNDQEVNWQAQIPSGYKLKPGFTISNLQPGKTYTVSVVNDNIKDVDDDKPKPLPKEEEKVDITPYVAKAGPNIDVNNIKVDEPKITTGESKGKEVSAADAKIIKNAFADIQKLSGIVVSGKLSEADINKLADAYKAIYEMSYTNDGMQFNNDYFKDYIKFINDPKGNPNFTFPGKRDGEDYAALWKTMMDNYIKQMDSFLAKGMIPVLHLGSMSLGNTWGPINPADNKVRNKMIQDNKNRILSNDSEYNRNPSAIVNNEFIGWKKSNATSEYERYGASSSKGINVYRYTPAPSNKYAIDNNLGDKIFVVLDAANPQGYASFIQFMNDVVNNNKQLDGVIIQNMGKFDEKQDFKNILASIPSVVKSVTLFFEGYNTASLIGLHNKKIQELQMYSGLNNISDKWAIDPNSINDVKNIVFEYNNNYMNNKDQKVAGGIVFNTLKYTKGSNLAEINAGQKIAFVTKGDQRVFQGAFGEGSWPTYLDFSEVPEIQSLKDINLYGKVFYQLTLFAKSNVFEVTGANLVKDQWNALIVKGPTRSKLIFKGGAVDSLYIKGNISDLPNGYNAPLYGLLEAGRYEFSKYYVDNQAMADVLNQTQAARKFNVHFVVKPASLDNNDEGFDYDF
;
A
#
# COMPACT_ATOMS: atom_id res chain seq x y z
N MET A 1 28.26 67.64 8.07
CA MET A 1 26.81 67.95 8.02
C MET A 1 26.19 66.93 7.06
N ILE A 2 25.38 65.92 7.43
CA ILE A 2 24.06 65.90 8.13
C ILE A 2 23.01 66.63 7.25
N LYS A 3 21.87 66.10 6.75
CA LYS A 3 21.03 64.85 6.85
C LYS A 3 20.42 64.58 5.44
N ALA A 4 19.68 63.53 5.04
CA ALA A 4 19.33 62.14 5.43
C ALA A 4 18.69 61.48 4.17
N LYS A 5 18.88 60.20 3.79
CA LYS A 5 18.36 58.89 4.27
C LYS A 5 16.83 58.70 4.18
N LYS A 6 16.28 57.57 3.67
CA LYS A 6 16.84 56.19 3.62
C LYS A 6 16.20 55.28 2.52
N THR A 7 16.88 54.18 2.15
CA THR A 7 16.51 53.27 1.04
C THR A 7 16.83 51.78 1.37
N LYS A 8 15.99 50.85 0.86
CA LYS A 8 16.12 49.38 0.56
C LYS A 8 16.85 48.34 1.48
N ILE A 9 16.12 47.23 1.73
CA ILE A 9 16.37 45.76 1.46
C ILE A 9 17.71 45.10 1.86
N ILE A 10 17.66 43.90 2.52
CA ILE A 10 18.28 42.59 2.11
C ILE A 10 18.11 41.50 3.21
N LEU A 11 17.95 40.23 2.80
CA LEU A 11 17.97 39.01 3.63
C LEU A 11 19.41 38.53 3.91
N SER A 12 19.65 37.87 5.06
CA SER A 12 20.15 36.45 5.16
C SER A 12 21.09 36.14 6.35
N VAL A 13 21.18 34.82 6.63
CA VAL A 13 22.19 34.07 7.42
C VAL A 13 22.05 34.01 8.95
N SER A 14 22.23 32.79 9.44
CA SER A 14 22.26 32.32 10.83
C SER A 14 23.52 31.47 11.09
N LEU A 15 23.88 31.26 12.36
CA LEU A 15 25.11 30.58 12.86
C LEU A 15 26.43 31.36 12.58
N SER A 16 27.46 31.36 13.44
CA SER A 16 27.60 30.87 14.84
C SER A 16 28.96 31.32 15.40
N LEU A 17 29.06 31.63 16.71
CA LEU A 17 30.22 31.23 17.55
C LEU A 17 29.88 31.39 19.05
N ALA A 18 30.59 30.66 19.92
CA ALA A 18 30.22 30.44 21.32
C ALA A 18 31.12 31.17 22.34
N ALA A 19 30.63 31.19 23.59
CA ALA A 19 31.31 31.56 24.84
C ALA A 19 31.68 33.05 25.08
N VAL A 20 30.93 33.71 25.97
CA VAL A 20 31.38 33.99 27.35
C VAL A 20 30.18 34.38 28.25
N VAL A 21 30.14 33.73 29.41
CA VAL A 21 29.31 33.93 30.62
C VAL A 21 29.29 35.43 31.05
N SER A 22 28.25 36.10 31.55
CA SER A 22 27.03 35.74 32.32
C SER A 22 25.99 36.89 32.31
N ALA A 23 24.78 36.61 32.83
CA ALA A 23 23.78 37.57 33.34
C ALA A 23 22.97 38.41 32.33
N ALA A 24 21.92 37.81 31.73
CA ALA A 24 20.61 38.46 31.43
C ALA A 24 19.60 37.47 30.83
N ALA A 25 19.00 36.56 31.62
CA ALA A 25 18.04 35.57 31.11
C ALA A 25 16.92 35.20 32.12
N ILE A 26 16.39 36.16 32.88
CA ILE A 26 15.36 35.91 33.92
C ILE A 26 14.03 36.65 33.69
N THR A 27 13.98 37.72 32.89
CA THR A 27 12.80 38.62 32.80
C THR A 27 11.93 38.48 31.54
N GLY A 28 12.27 37.59 30.60
CA GLY A 28 11.55 37.47 29.31
C GLY A 28 10.42 36.44 29.26
N PHE A 29 10.48 35.35 30.05
CA PHE A 29 9.59 34.19 29.87
C PHE A 29 8.30 34.23 30.70
N VAL A 30 8.23 35.11 31.70
CA VAL A 30 7.07 35.27 32.61
C VAL A 30 5.93 36.08 31.98
N ALA A 31 6.18 36.83 30.90
CA ALA A 31 5.22 37.79 30.35
C ALA A 31 4.20 37.17 29.36
N LEU A 32 4.51 36.06 28.70
CA LEU A 32 3.65 35.46 27.66
C LEU A 32 2.78 34.29 28.14
N ASN A 33 3.18 33.59 29.21
CA ASN A 33 2.32 32.56 29.83
C ASN A 33 1.18 33.18 30.68
N ASN A 34 1.27 34.47 30.99
CA ASN A 34 0.33 35.20 31.86
C ASN A 34 -0.85 35.88 31.14
N ARG A 35 -1.07 35.62 29.84
CA ARG A 35 -2.23 36.18 29.09
C ARG A 35 -3.41 35.23 28.87
N ASN A 36 -3.21 33.90 28.90
CA ASN A 36 -4.34 32.95 28.78
C ASN A 36 -5.02 32.60 30.12
N ASN A 37 -4.35 32.82 31.26
CA ASN A 37 -4.95 32.58 32.59
C ASN A 37 -5.82 33.74 33.11
N LYS A 38 -5.97 34.84 32.37
CA LYS A 38 -6.73 36.03 32.82
C LYS A 38 -8.15 36.16 32.22
N LEU A 39 -8.62 35.19 31.45
CA LEU A 39 -10.01 35.11 30.98
C LEU A 39 -10.80 33.94 31.58
N LYS A 40 -10.17 33.14 32.47
CA LYS A 40 -10.81 32.02 33.17
C LYS A 40 -11.13 32.30 34.66
N ASN A 41 -10.65 33.42 35.21
CA ASN A 41 -10.83 33.77 36.63
C ASN A 41 -12.02 34.70 36.91
N ASP A 42 -12.67 35.27 35.90
CA ASP A 42 -13.79 36.21 36.10
C ASP A 42 -15.17 35.52 36.21
N PHE A 43 -15.23 34.17 36.15
CA PHE A 43 -16.47 33.40 36.33
C PHE A 43 -16.58 32.65 37.67
N GLN A 44 -15.54 32.69 38.53
CA GLN A 44 -15.57 32.09 39.89
C GLN A 44 -15.74 33.13 41.01
N THR A 45 -16.37 34.27 40.68
CA THR A 45 -16.70 35.33 41.66
C THR A 45 -18.21 35.62 41.72
N TYR A 46 -19.03 34.56 41.73
CA TYR A 46 -20.47 34.67 42.03
C TYR A 46 -20.99 33.61 43.02
N GLU A 47 -20.41 32.41 43.07
CA GLU A 47 -20.80 31.35 44.03
C GLU A 47 -19.86 31.23 45.25
N LYS A 48 -19.45 32.36 45.82
CA LYS A 48 -18.69 32.38 47.09
C LYS A 48 -19.21 33.41 48.10
N ASN A 49 -20.53 33.58 48.16
CA ASN A 49 -21.20 34.48 49.10
C ASN A 49 -22.51 33.93 49.72
N ILE A 50 -22.68 32.59 49.75
CA ILE A 50 -23.64 31.94 50.66
C ILE A 50 -22.91 30.79 51.37
N ASN A 51 -22.24 31.11 52.48
CA ASN A 51 -22.07 30.27 53.68
C ASN A 51 -21.03 30.91 54.61
N ASN A 52 -21.50 31.83 55.45
CA ASN A 52 -20.82 32.18 56.69
C ASN A 52 -21.87 32.62 57.72
N SER A 53 -21.60 32.34 59.00
CA SER A 53 -22.45 32.58 60.18
C SER A 53 -23.84 31.92 60.23
N LEU A 54 -23.91 30.79 60.94
CA LEU A 54 -24.54 30.78 62.27
C LEU A 54 -23.99 29.62 63.10
N ASN A 55 -23.21 29.95 64.13
CA ASN A 55 -22.71 28.99 65.11
C ASN A 55 -22.54 29.71 66.46
N SER A 56 -23.48 29.46 67.37
CA SER A 56 -23.54 29.92 68.76
C SER A 56 -24.85 29.33 69.34
N GLU A 57 -24.95 28.80 70.56
CA GLU A 57 -23.99 28.65 71.65
C GLU A 57 -24.53 27.59 72.62
N ILE A 58 -23.66 27.01 73.46
CA ILE A 58 -23.85 26.57 74.87
C ILE A 58 -22.96 25.34 75.15
N LYS A 59 -22.23 25.42 76.27
CA LYS A 59 -21.37 24.37 76.84
C LYS A 59 -22.00 23.81 78.11
N SER A 60 -21.57 22.58 78.44
CA SER A 60 -21.35 22.02 79.79
C SER A 60 -22.56 21.96 80.76
N ASP A 61 -22.66 21.05 81.73
CA ASP A 61 -21.64 20.49 82.62
C ASP A 61 -21.98 19.08 83.18
N ASP A 62 -21.03 18.57 83.95
CA ASP A 62 -20.98 17.31 84.72
C ASP A 62 -22.26 16.78 85.41
N GLY A 63 -22.29 15.45 85.60
CA GLY A 63 -22.23 14.97 86.99
C GLY A 63 -23.26 13.95 87.50
N SER A 64 -22.72 12.79 87.91
CA SER A 64 -23.21 11.93 89.00
C SER A 64 -24.33 10.90 88.75
N SER A 65 -24.38 9.94 89.68
CA SER A 65 -25.07 8.66 89.62
C SER A 65 -26.49 8.69 90.18
N THR A 66 -27.35 7.75 89.75
CA THR A 66 -27.89 6.67 90.61
C THR A 66 -28.82 5.71 89.86
N SER A 67 -29.16 4.61 90.53
CA SER A 67 -29.89 3.45 90.04
C SER A 67 -31.39 3.62 89.77
N ALA A 68 -31.90 2.73 88.91
CA ALA A 68 -33.26 2.18 88.86
C ALA A 68 -34.43 3.05 88.35
N ARG A 69 -35.08 2.57 87.28
CA ARG A 69 -36.49 2.14 87.31
C ARG A 69 -36.94 1.42 86.04
N ASP A 70 -37.52 0.24 86.21
CA ASP A 70 -38.32 -0.44 85.20
C ASP A 70 -39.69 0.22 84.99
N ASN A 71 -40.31 -0.10 83.85
CA ASN A 71 -41.75 -0.05 83.58
C ASN A 71 -42.47 1.30 83.69
N LEU A 72 -42.51 2.01 82.56
CA LEU A 72 -43.66 2.84 82.16
C LEU A 72 -44.39 2.15 81.00
N PRO A 73 -45.74 2.12 80.98
CA PRO A 73 -46.48 1.56 79.85
C PRO A 73 -46.27 2.42 78.60
N LYS A 74 -45.96 1.78 77.47
CA LYS A 74 -45.87 2.47 76.18
C LYS A 74 -47.26 3.02 75.81
N LYS A 75 -47.34 4.33 75.57
CA LYS A 75 -48.54 4.99 75.03
C LYS A 75 -48.56 4.74 73.52
N ASP A 76 -49.59 4.06 73.04
CA ASP A 76 -49.84 3.96 71.60
C ASP A 76 -50.42 5.28 71.08
N PHE A 77 -49.83 5.79 70.00
CA PHE A 77 -50.24 7.00 69.30
C PHE A 77 -50.99 6.63 68.05
N ASN A 78 -52.21 7.14 67.89
CA ASN A 78 -52.99 7.04 66.65
C ASN A 78 -52.80 8.32 65.85
N VAL A 79 -51.94 8.27 64.84
CA VAL A 79 -51.57 9.40 64.00
C VAL A 79 -52.04 9.23 62.56
N VAL A 80 -52.32 10.34 61.89
CA VAL A 80 -52.81 10.38 60.50
C VAL A 80 -51.77 11.06 59.63
N VAL A 81 -51.23 10.34 58.65
CA VAL A 81 -50.37 10.91 57.61
C VAL A 81 -51.23 11.36 56.44
N THR A 82 -51.06 12.60 56.01
CA THR A 82 -51.82 13.22 54.91
C THR A 82 -50.90 13.45 53.71
N TYR A 83 -51.12 12.70 52.63
CA TYR A 83 -50.45 12.92 51.35
C TYR A 83 -51.18 14.00 50.56
N LYS A 84 -50.46 15.02 50.09
CA LYS A 84 -50.99 16.16 49.34
C LYS A 84 -50.28 16.38 48.00
N ASP A 85 -51.02 16.80 47.00
CA ASP A 85 -50.49 17.40 45.76
C ASP A 85 -51.08 18.80 45.63
N ASN A 86 -50.24 19.83 45.52
CA ASN A 86 -50.63 21.25 45.41
C ASN A 86 -51.84 21.63 46.30
N ASP A 87 -51.66 21.38 47.60
CA ASP A 87 -52.65 21.54 48.68
C ASP A 87 -53.88 20.62 48.71
N GLN A 88 -54.21 19.92 47.62
CA GLN A 88 -55.27 18.91 47.59
C GLN A 88 -54.84 17.63 48.31
N ILE A 89 -55.69 17.10 49.20
CA ILE A 89 -55.45 15.81 49.86
C ILE A 89 -55.67 14.68 48.85
N ILE A 90 -54.62 13.91 48.59
CA ILE A 90 -54.64 12.74 47.70
C ILE A 90 -55.00 11.47 48.48
N LYS A 91 -54.48 11.32 49.70
CA LYS A 91 -54.74 10.16 50.56
C LYS A 91 -54.47 10.52 52.02
N GLN A 92 -55.28 10.01 52.94
CA GLN A 92 -54.96 9.97 54.36
C GLN A 92 -54.76 8.52 54.81
N TYR A 93 -53.79 8.30 55.70
CA TYR A 93 -53.45 6.98 56.19
C TYR A 93 -53.25 7.01 57.71
N ASN A 94 -54.04 6.21 58.41
CA ASN A 94 -54.02 6.14 59.87
C ASN A 94 -53.01 5.08 60.32
N ILE A 95 -52.19 5.42 61.30
CA ILE A 95 -51.12 4.58 61.84
C ILE A 95 -51.23 4.56 63.35
N THR A 96 -51.21 3.35 63.93
CA THR A 96 -51.00 3.15 65.36
C THR A 96 -49.54 2.79 65.58
N THR A 97 -48.79 3.58 66.35
CA THR A 97 -47.38 3.32 66.68
C THR A 97 -47.09 3.67 68.14
N ASN A 98 -46.14 2.99 68.77
CA ASN A 98 -45.62 3.35 70.10
C ASN A 98 -44.27 4.11 70.04
N ASP A 99 -43.77 4.37 68.84
CA ASP A 99 -42.64 5.26 68.58
C ASP A 99 -42.98 6.19 67.40
N LEU A 100 -42.98 7.49 67.66
CA LEU A 100 -43.26 8.51 66.64
C LEU A 100 -42.00 8.95 65.89
N ASN A 101 -40.80 8.61 66.36
CA ASN A 101 -39.53 9.04 65.75
C ASN A 101 -38.96 8.02 64.75
N ASN A 102 -39.74 6.99 64.39
CA ASN A 102 -39.27 5.93 63.48
C ASN A 102 -40.43 5.14 62.85
N VAL A 103 -41.24 5.79 62.01
CA VAL A 103 -42.43 5.17 61.40
C VAL A 103 -42.18 4.82 59.94
N ASN A 104 -42.44 3.55 59.56
CA ASN A 104 -42.43 3.12 58.16
C ASN A 104 -43.81 3.35 57.51
N ILE A 105 -43.81 4.15 56.45
CA ILE A 105 -44.98 4.58 55.68
C ILE A 105 -44.77 4.39 54.16
N GLU A 106 -43.78 3.60 53.76
CA GLU A 106 -43.47 3.30 52.35
C GLU A 106 -44.69 2.68 51.64
N ALA A 107 -45.35 1.72 52.28
CA ALA A 107 -46.52 1.04 51.76
C ALA A 107 -47.80 1.90 51.72
N SER A 108 -47.81 3.10 52.32
CA SER A 108 -48.96 3.99 52.30
C SER A 108 -48.93 5.06 51.21
N LEU A 109 -47.84 5.20 50.46
CA LEU A 109 -47.76 6.11 49.31
C LEU A 109 -48.91 5.85 48.30
N PRO A 110 -49.53 6.88 47.70
CA PRO A 110 -50.56 6.68 46.67
C PRO A 110 -49.97 6.08 45.38
N GLU A 111 -50.66 5.10 44.81
CA GLU A 111 -50.29 4.51 43.52
C GLU A 111 -50.40 5.55 42.39
N GLY A 112 -49.42 5.57 41.48
CA GLY A 112 -49.33 6.59 40.42
C GLY A 112 -48.69 7.92 40.83
N TYR A 113 -48.29 8.09 42.10
CA TYR A 113 -47.63 9.29 42.61
C TYR A 113 -46.19 9.01 43.06
N GLU A 114 -45.34 10.03 42.99
CA GLU A 114 -43.98 10.09 43.52
C GLU A 114 -43.83 11.23 44.54
N LEU A 115 -42.79 11.19 45.37
CA LEU A 115 -42.51 12.25 46.35
C LEU A 115 -42.06 13.54 45.65
N VAL A 116 -42.49 14.69 46.19
CA VAL A 116 -41.97 16.01 45.75
C VAL A 116 -40.56 16.25 46.31
N ASP A 117 -40.28 15.79 47.53
CA ASP A 117 -38.94 15.79 48.13
C ASP A 117 -38.37 14.37 48.16
N SER A 118 -37.34 14.13 47.36
CA SER A 118 -36.67 12.83 47.24
C SER A 118 -35.78 12.47 48.44
N ASN A 119 -35.58 13.38 49.40
CA ASN A 119 -34.78 13.13 50.61
C ASN A 119 -35.58 12.45 51.73
N ILE A 120 -36.91 12.38 51.63
CA ILE A 120 -37.76 11.75 52.64
C ILE A 120 -37.66 10.22 52.53
N ASN A 121 -36.96 9.60 53.49
CA ASN A 121 -36.92 8.14 53.60
C ASN A 121 -38.21 7.61 54.24
N LEU A 122 -39.14 7.11 53.41
CA LEU A 122 -40.44 6.62 53.87
C LEU A 122 -40.38 5.41 54.83
N LYS A 123 -39.22 4.76 55.03
CA LYS A 123 -39.05 3.69 56.03
C LYS A 123 -38.82 4.22 57.45
N HIS A 124 -38.40 5.47 57.58
CA HIS A 124 -37.93 6.08 58.82
C HIS A 124 -38.41 7.53 58.94
N VAL A 125 -39.72 7.71 59.11
CA VAL A 125 -40.35 9.04 59.17
C VAL A 125 -40.68 9.42 60.61
N ASN A 126 -40.32 10.65 60.98
CA ASN A 126 -40.72 11.29 62.24
C ASN A 126 -42.14 11.86 62.10
N LEU A 127 -43.06 11.44 62.95
CA LEU A 127 -44.43 11.92 63.03
C LEU A 127 -44.67 12.69 64.34
N SER A 128 -45.74 13.48 64.37
CA SER A 128 -46.19 14.22 65.56
C SER A 128 -47.53 13.69 66.06
N GLU A 129 -47.79 13.79 67.37
CA GLU A 129 -49.15 13.61 67.92
C GLU A 129 -50.14 14.64 67.32
N ASP A 130 -49.63 15.79 66.88
CA ASP A 130 -50.40 16.78 66.13
C ASP A 130 -50.50 16.38 64.66
N ASN A 131 -51.59 15.71 64.31
CA ASN A 131 -51.88 15.22 62.96
C ASN A 131 -51.88 16.30 61.87
N SER A 132 -52.01 17.58 62.22
CA SER A 132 -51.91 18.67 61.24
C SER A 132 -50.49 18.85 60.67
N LYS A 133 -49.46 18.34 61.37
CA LYS A 133 -48.05 18.42 60.99
C LYS A 133 -47.55 17.23 60.16
N ASN A 134 -48.33 16.15 60.09
CA ASN A 134 -47.96 14.90 59.40
C ASN A 134 -48.33 14.95 57.91
N VAL A 135 -47.84 15.97 57.19
CA VAL A 135 -48.18 16.23 55.77
C VAL A 135 -46.98 15.90 54.88
N ILE A 136 -47.21 15.12 53.83
CA ILE A 136 -46.18 14.72 52.85
C ILE A 136 -46.64 15.12 51.45
N TYR A 137 -45.79 15.85 50.73
CA TYR A 137 -46.10 16.31 49.38
C TYR A 137 -45.70 15.27 48.32
N VAL A 138 -46.65 14.96 47.44
CA VAL A 138 -46.55 14.00 46.34
C VAL A 138 -47.01 14.66 45.03
N ARG A 139 -46.58 14.13 43.89
CA ARG A 139 -46.98 14.57 42.55
C ARG A 139 -47.19 13.36 41.62
N PRO A 140 -47.96 13.47 40.51
CA PRO A 140 -48.17 12.35 39.61
C PRO A 140 -46.86 11.93 38.92
N LYS A 141 -46.66 10.61 38.80
CA LYS A 141 -45.49 10.02 38.14
C LYS A 141 -45.62 10.18 36.62
N LYS A 142 -44.61 10.77 35.98
CA LYS A 142 -44.57 10.96 34.52
C LYS A 142 -44.32 9.64 33.79
N ILE A 143 -45.13 9.35 32.77
CA ILE A 143 -44.90 8.27 31.79
C ILE A 143 -44.16 8.87 30.60
N VAL A 144 -43.14 8.20 30.07
CA VAL A 144 -42.40 8.65 28.88
C VAL A 144 -42.57 7.61 27.77
N HIS A 145 -43.07 8.06 26.63
CA HIS A 145 -43.23 7.28 25.39
C HIS A 145 -42.06 7.59 24.45
N LYS A 146 -41.62 6.63 23.62
CA LYS A 146 -40.50 6.80 22.68
C LYS A 146 -40.91 6.39 21.26
N THR A 147 -41.13 7.37 20.39
CA THR A 147 -41.65 7.17 19.04
C THR A 147 -40.58 7.48 17.99
N THR A 148 -40.40 6.60 17.01
CA THR A 148 -39.35 6.76 15.98
C THR A 148 -39.97 7.25 14.67
N LEU A 149 -39.39 8.30 14.08
CA LEU A 149 -39.77 8.83 12.76
C LEU A 149 -38.62 8.58 11.75
N ILE A 150 -38.94 7.97 10.62
CA ILE A 150 -38.00 7.62 9.54
C ILE A 150 -38.42 8.36 8.27
N PHE A 151 -37.67 9.40 7.89
CA PHE A 151 -37.90 10.16 6.67
C PHE A 151 -37.24 9.47 5.46
N LYS A 152 -37.93 9.45 4.30
CA LYS A 152 -37.45 8.91 3.02
C LYS A 152 -37.79 9.83 1.85
N LEU A 153 -36.96 9.81 0.80
CA LEU A 153 -37.22 10.54 -0.45
C LEU A 153 -38.11 9.76 -1.43
N ASP A 154 -38.13 8.43 -1.34
CA ASP A 154 -39.00 7.55 -2.14
C ASP A 154 -39.48 6.38 -1.25
N ALA A 155 -40.79 6.14 -1.28
CA ALA A 155 -41.46 5.05 -0.57
C ALA A 155 -40.91 3.66 -0.92
N ASN A 156 -40.43 3.47 -2.15
CA ASN A 156 -39.99 2.18 -2.69
C ASN A 156 -38.53 1.85 -2.38
N THR A 157 -37.79 2.76 -1.74
CA THR A 157 -36.36 2.58 -1.47
C THR A 157 -36.08 2.15 -0.03
N SER A 158 -35.06 1.31 0.14
CA SER A 158 -34.53 0.92 1.45
C SER A 158 -33.70 2.02 2.11
N GLN A 159 -33.42 3.12 1.40
CA GLN A 159 -32.53 4.18 1.85
C GLN A 159 -33.28 5.18 2.76
N GLU A 160 -32.81 5.32 4.00
CA GLU A 160 -33.32 6.31 4.95
C GLU A 160 -32.65 7.66 4.69
N PHE A 161 -33.43 8.74 4.71
CA PHE A 161 -32.92 10.11 4.58
C PHE A 161 -32.54 10.72 5.94
N LYS A 162 -33.39 10.48 6.95
CA LYS A 162 -33.16 10.90 8.34
C LYS A 162 -33.98 10.02 9.27
N LYS A 163 -33.38 9.51 10.35
CA LYS A 163 -34.08 8.79 11.42
C LYS A 163 -33.94 9.57 12.72
N ILE A 164 -35.03 9.70 13.46
CA ILE A 164 -35.05 10.34 14.79
C ILE A 164 -35.92 9.54 15.76
N VAL A 165 -35.59 9.61 17.04
CA VAL A 165 -36.44 9.15 18.14
C VAL A 165 -36.93 10.38 18.88
N VAL A 166 -38.24 10.47 19.13
CA VAL A 166 -38.87 11.56 19.88
C VAL A 166 -39.52 11.00 21.13
N GLU A 167 -39.24 11.64 22.26
CA GLU A 167 -39.86 11.32 23.54
C GLU A 167 -41.05 12.25 23.79
N THR A 168 -42.19 11.70 24.20
CA THR A 168 -43.38 12.46 24.62
C THR A 168 -43.80 12.02 26.02
N ILE A 169 -44.33 12.96 26.82
CA ILE A 169 -44.67 12.70 28.22
C ILE A 169 -46.18 12.52 28.37
N ASN A 170 -46.61 11.40 28.95
CA ASN A 170 -48.02 11.02 29.08
C ASN A 170 -48.75 11.07 27.71
N ASN A 171 -49.96 11.61 27.66
CA ASN A 171 -50.78 11.72 26.45
C ASN A 171 -50.42 12.94 25.55
N GLU A 172 -49.18 13.43 25.59
CA GLU A 172 -48.72 14.48 24.67
C GLU A 172 -48.76 13.99 23.22
N LEU A 173 -49.49 14.72 22.36
CA LEU A 173 -49.56 14.43 20.93
C LEU A 173 -48.22 14.75 20.26
N LEU A 174 -47.67 13.79 19.52
CA LEU A 174 -46.45 13.99 18.75
C LEU A 174 -46.70 14.92 17.56
N ASP A 175 -46.24 16.17 17.68
CA ASP A 175 -46.22 17.13 16.57
C ASP A 175 -45.06 16.81 15.60
N TYR A 176 -45.30 15.85 14.72
CA TYR A 176 -44.33 15.37 13.73
C TYR A 176 -43.90 16.47 12.73
N GLN A 177 -44.68 17.54 12.55
CA GLN A 177 -44.40 18.58 11.56
C GLN A 177 -43.12 19.37 11.91
N LYS A 178 -42.86 19.58 13.20
CA LYS A 178 -41.62 20.23 13.70
C LYS A 178 -40.33 19.49 13.34
N TYR A 179 -40.42 18.23 12.94
CA TYR A 179 -39.27 17.37 12.69
C TYR A 179 -38.98 17.14 11.19
N ILE A 180 -39.84 17.65 10.30
CA ILE A 180 -39.62 17.63 8.86
C ILE A 180 -38.32 18.40 8.56
N PRO A 181 -37.37 17.83 7.79
CA PRO A 181 -36.13 18.52 7.43
C PRO A 181 -36.37 19.87 6.73
N GLU A 182 -35.58 20.88 7.09
CA GLU A 182 -35.67 22.21 6.49
C GLU A 182 -35.46 22.15 4.96
N GLY A 183 -36.33 22.85 4.22
CA GLY A 183 -36.36 22.79 2.75
C GLY A 183 -37.10 21.59 2.16
N TYR A 184 -37.84 20.80 2.95
CA TYR A 184 -38.68 19.69 2.49
C TYR A 184 -40.13 19.81 2.99
N HIS A 185 -41.07 19.14 2.32
CA HIS A 185 -42.46 18.95 2.72
C HIS A 185 -42.83 17.45 2.68
N LEU A 186 -43.88 17.05 3.39
CA LEU A 186 -44.41 15.68 3.32
C LEU A 186 -45.18 15.47 2.02
N VAL A 187 -44.99 14.31 1.38
CA VAL A 187 -45.73 13.90 0.18
C VAL A 187 -47.16 13.45 0.50
N SER A 188 -47.42 13.03 1.74
CA SER A 188 -48.75 12.73 2.26
C SER A 188 -49.19 13.82 3.23
N GLU A 189 -50.37 14.41 3.02
CA GLU A 189 -50.82 15.58 3.77
C GLU A 189 -51.14 15.28 5.25
N ASN A 190 -51.43 14.03 5.63
CA ASN A 190 -51.76 13.63 7.00
C ASN A 190 -51.30 12.18 7.30
N PRO A 191 -50.01 11.92 7.57
CA PRO A 191 -49.54 10.60 8.00
C PRO A 191 -50.05 10.24 9.41
N THR A 192 -50.60 9.04 9.57
CA THR A 192 -50.98 8.50 10.89
C THR A 192 -49.73 8.07 11.66
N ILE A 193 -49.40 8.79 12.74
CA ILE A 193 -48.32 8.41 13.65
C ILE A 193 -48.85 7.44 14.73
N ILE A 194 -48.14 6.33 14.93
CA ILE A 194 -48.36 5.40 16.03
C ILE A 194 -47.26 5.61 17.08
N ILE A 195 -47.67 5.97 18.30
CA ILE A 195 -46.80 6.16 19.46
C ILE A 195 -46.14 4.82 19.85
N ASP A 196 -44.91 4.88 20.38
CA ASP A 196 -44.07 3.73 20.75
C ASP A 196 -43.71 2.78 19.59
N LYS A 197 -43.74 3.28 18.35
CA LYS A 197 -43.37 2.54 17.13
C LYS A 197 -42.52 3.35 16.16
N GLU A 198 -41.99 2.66 15.15
CA GLU A 198 -41.39 3.29 13.98
C GLU A 198 -42.45 3.70 12.95
N ASN A 199 -42.33 4.92 12.43
CA ASN A 199 -43.25 5.53 11.48
C ASN A 199 -42.46 6.04 10.27
N VAL A 200 -42.79 5.57 9.06
CA VAL A 200 -42.09 5.97 7.82
C VAL A 200 -42.82 7.12 7.15
N LEU A 201 -42.09 8.20 6.86
CA LEU A 201 -42.59 9.47 6.32
C LEU A 201 -41.89 9.80 5.01
N VAL A 202 -42.65 9.98 3.93
CA VAL A 202 -42.08 10.32 2.60
C VAL A 202 -42.09 11.83 2.42
N ILE A 203 -40.94 12.40 2.05
CA ILE A 203 -40.72 13.85 1.89
C ILE A 203 -40.19 14.21 0.50
N ALA A 204 -40.56 15.39 0.02
CA ALA A 204 -40.09 15.99 -1.24
C ALA A 204 -39.50 17.39 -0.98
N LYS A 205 -38.58 17.83 -1.84
CA LYS A 205 -37.83 19.09 -1.65
C LYS A 205 -38.64 20.31 -2.13
N ASN A 206 -38.55 21.41 -1.41
CA ASN A 206 -39.10 22.70 -1.79
C ASN A 206 -38.13 23.38 -2.79
N VAL A 207 -38.50 23.41 -4.07
CA VAL A 207 -37.77 24.11 -5.12
C VAL A 207 -38.54 25.36 -5.54
N SER A 208 -37.83 26.49 -5.62
CA SER A 208 -38.36 27.77 -6.11
C SER A 208 -37.69 28.11 -7.44
N GLU A 209 -38.50 28.45 -8.45
CA GLU A 209 -38.05 28.78 -9.80
C GLU A 209 -37.65 30.25 -9.92
N TYR A 210 -36.46 30.53 -10.48
CA TYR A 210 -35.91 31.86 -10.72
C TYR A 210 -35.42 32.03 -12.16
N LYS A 211 -35.69 33.20 -12.72
CA LYS A 211 -35.31 33.60 -14.07
C LYS A 211 -34.06 34.48 -14.02
N THR A 212 -32.93 33.95 -14.48
CA THR A 212 -31.62 34.62 -14.49
C THR A 212 -31.27 35.06 -15.91
N ILE A 213 -30.73 36.27 -16.10
CA ILE A 213 -30.50 36.88 -17.42
C ILE A 213 -29.01 37.19 -17.62
N PHE A 214 -28.46 36.86 -18.79
CA PHE A 214 -27.08 37.15 -19.19
C PHE A 214 -27.06 37.97 -20.47
N ASN A 215 -26.46 39.15 -20.42
CA ASN A 215 -26.21 40.03 -21.55
C ASN A 215 -24.74 39.89 -21.97
N PHE A 216 -24.49 39.35 -23.15
CA PHE A 216 -23.14 39.17 -23.68
C PHE A 216 -22.73 40.41 -24.48
N LYS A 217 -21.72 41.15 -23.99
CA LYS A 217 -21.32 42.45 -24.54
C LYS A 217 -19.92 42.44 -25.13
N TYR A 218 -19.78 42.99 -26.33
CA TYR A 218 -18.48 43.26 -26.98
C TYR A 218 -18.36 44.77 -27.21
N ASN A 219 -17.24 45.36 -26.77
CA ASN A 219 -16.99 46.81 -26.85
C ASN A 219 -18.11 47.71 -26.29
N GLY A 220 -18.95 47.19 -25.38
CA GLY A 220 -20.07 47.89 -24.77
C GLY A 220 -21.43 47.67 -25.45
N GLU A 221 -21.45 47.15 -26.68
CA GLU A 221 -22.67 46.78 -27.39
C GLU A 221 -23.14 45.38 -26.99
N ASN A 222 -24.46 45.17 -26.94
CA ASN A 222 -25.05 43.87 -26.61
C ASN A 222 -25.11 42.98 -27.86
N ILE A 223 -24.39 41.86 -27.82
CA ILE A 223 -24.30 40.88 -28.91
C ILE A 223 -25.41 39.84 -28.79
N ASP A 224 -25.76 39.44 -27.58
CA ASP A 224 -26.84 38.48 -27.32
C ASP A 224 -27.36 38.62 -25.87
N THR A 225 -28.59 38.19 -25.63
CA THR A 225 -29.17 38.08 -24.28
C THR A 225 -29.81 36.72 -24.10
N GLN A 226 -29.32 35.98 -23.09
CA GLN A 226 -29.75 34.61 -22.80
C GLN A 226 -30.46 34.55 -21.45
N GLU A 227 -31.57 33.84 -21.42
CA GLU A 227 -32.43 33.69 -20.25
C GLU A 227 -32.39 32.24 -19.77
N ILE A 228 -32.15 32.07 -18.47
CA ILE A 228 -31.94 30.75 -17.87
C ILE A 228 -32.86 30.60 -16.67
N ILE A 229 -33.76 29.62 -16.76
CA ILE A 229 -34.57 29.16 -15.63
C ILE A 229 -33.64 28.32 -14.73
N SER A 230 -33.60 28.69 -13.47
CA SER A 230 -32.67 28.17 -12.47
C SER A 230 -33.36 28.08 -11.11
N TYR A 231 -32.99 27.10 -10.30
CA TYR A 231 -33.57 26.90 -8.97
C TYR A 231 -32.61 27.39 -7.89
N ASN A 232 -33.14 27.75 -6.71
CA ASN A 232 -32.35 28.27 -5.58
C ASN A 232 -31.21 27.34 -5.10
N ASP A 233 -31.28 26.04 -5.42
CA ASP A 233 -30.31 25.02 -5.05
C ASP A 233 -29.41 24.56 -6.21
N GLN A 234 -29.50 25.20 -7.38
CA GLN A 234 -28.72 24.86 -8.57
C GLN A 234 -27.78 26.00 -8.99
N ALA A 235 -26.53 25.66 -9.28
CA ALA A 235 -25.61 26.59 -9.92
C ALA A 235 -26.14 26.94 -11.33
N VAL A 236 -26.26 28.24 -11.63
CA VAL A 236 -26.75 28.69 -12.94
C VAL A 236 -25.69 28.40 -14.00
N VAL A 237 -25.92 27.39 -14.84
CA VAL A 237 -25.03 27.03 -15.95
C VAL A 237 -25.33 27.94 -17.14
N TRP A 238 -24.44 28.89 -17.43
CA TRP A 238 -24.61 29.89 -18.50
C TRP A 238 -23.48 29.92 -19.53
N MET A 239 -22.33 29.29 -19.27
CA MET A 239 -21.17 29.32 -20.17
C MET A 239 -21.42 28.61 -21.51
N ASP A 240 -22.35 27.67 -21.56
CA ASP A 240 -22.80 27.01 -22.80
C ASP A 240 -23.70 27.91 -23.66
N LYS A 241 -24.17 29.04 -23.11
CA LYS A 241 -24.95 30.06 -23.81
C LYS A 241 -24.11 31.20 -24.39
N LEU A 242 -22.78 31.07 -24.38
CA LEU A 242 -21.89 32.03 -25.05
C LEU A 242 -22.19 32.11 -26.56
N PRO A 243 -22.31 33.32 -27.14
CA PRO A 243 -22.58 33.48 -28.57
C PRO A 243 -21.55 32.78 -29.45
N GLN A 244 -22.02 32.10 -30.50
CA GLN A 244 -21.16 31.37 -31.42
C GLN A 244 -20.15 32.33 -32.08
N GLY A 245 -18.86 31.94 -32.05
CA GLY A 245 -17.77 32.77 -32.56
C GLY A 245 -17.15 33.72 -31.54
N TYR A 246 -17.61 33.72 -30.28
CA TYR A 246 -17.04 34.54 -29.20
C TYR A 246 -16.49 33.68 -28.04
N LYS A 247 -15.64 34.30 -27.21
CA LYS A 247 -15.14 33.78 -25.93
C LYS A 247 -15.23 34.89 -24.87
N ILE A 248 -15.11 34.55 -23.58
CA ILE A 248 -15.03 35.56 -22.51
C ILE A 248 -13.78 36.43 -22.74
N LYS A 249 -13.94 37.75 -22.56
CA LYS A 249 -12.88 38.74 -22.78
C LYS A 249 -11.69 38.46 -21.86
N THR A 250 -10.47 38.45 -22.42
CA THR A 250 -9.27 38.09 -21.66
C THR A 250 -9.05 39.11 -20.53
N GLY A 251 -9.03 38.63 -19.27
CA GLY A 251 -8.90 39.45 -18.07
C GLY A 251 -10.22 39.95 -17.45
N PHE A 252 -11.38 39.62 -18.02
CA PHE A 252 -12.67 39.89 -17.38
C PHE A 252 -12.87 38.97 -16.16
N GLN A 253 -13.11 39.53 -14.98
CA GLN A 253 -13.46 38.75 -13.79
C GLN A 253 -14.95 38.40 -13.83
N ILE A 254 -15.23 37.10 -13.79
CA ILE A 254 -16.58 36.57 -13.77
C ILE A 254 -17.17 36.81 -12.37
N PRO A 255 -18.30 37.52 -12.23
CA PRO A 255 -18.96 37.69 -10.94
C PRO A 255 -19.56 36.36 -10.45
N GLU A 256 -19.73 36.23 -9.13
CA GLU A 256 -20.50 35.13 -8.56
C GLU A 256 -21.96 35.20 -9.05
N VAL A 257 -22.46 34.08 -9.57
CA VAL A 257 -23.76 34.03 -10.26
C VAL A 257 -24.80 33.42 -9.33
N LEU A 258 -25.77 34.25 -8.95
CA LEU A 258 -26.87 33.94 -8.04
C LEU A 258 -28.19 33.92 -8.83
N PRO A 259 -29.04 32.89 -8.66
CA PRO A 259 -30.33 32.79 -9.35
C PRO A 259 -31.20 34.06 -9.21
N GLY A 260 -31.86 34.45 -10.30
CA GLY A 260 -32.81 35.57 -10.34
C GLY A 260 -32.21 36.96 -10.65
N ASN A 261 -30.90 37.05 -10.90
CA ASN A 261 -30.22 38.31 -11.22
C ASN A 261 -29.95 38.50 -12.73
N THR A 262 -29.50 39.70 -13.11
CA THR A 262 -29.05 40.04 -14.47
C THR A 262 -27.55 40.33 -14.48
N TYR A 263 -26.82 39.75 -15.44
CA TYR A 263 -25.36 39.83 -15.54
C TYR A 263 -24.90 40.33 -16.91
N ASP A 264 -24.01 41.32 -16.92
CA ASP A 264 -23.33 41.81 -18.14
C ASP A 264 -21.96 41.11 -18.29
N ILE A 265 -21.84 40.18 -19.22
CA ILE A 265 -20.61 39.40 -19.47
C ILE A 265 -19.84 40.02 -20.63
N GLN A 266 -18.58 40.41 -20.40
CA GLN A 266 -17.72 40.90 -21.47
C GLN A 266 -17.13 39.75 -22.29
N ILE A 267 -17.34 39.79 -23.60
CA ILE A 267 -16.85 38.80 -24.58
C ILE A 267 -15.92 39.45 -25.60
N GLU A 268 -15.14 38.63 -26.30
CA GLU A 268 -14.28 39.01 -27.43
C GLU A 268 -14.34 37.92 -28.52
N PRO A 269 -14.13 38.26 -29.82
CA PRO A 269 -14.14 37.26 -30.89
C PRO A 269 -13.16 36.11 -30.64
N LYS A 270 -13.62 34.89 -30.93
CA LYS A 270 -12.80 33.69 -30.91
C LYS A 270 -11.97 33.65 -32.20
N ILE A 271 -10.75 34.17 -32.12
CA ILE A 271 -9.76 34.04 -33.20
C ILE A 271 -9.54 32.54 -33.46
N VAL A 272 -10.01 32.05 -34.60
CA VAL A 272 -9.80 30.69 -35.05
C VAL A 272 -8.45 30.63 -35.73
N LYS A 273 -7.54 29.83 -35.18
CA LYS A 273 -6.24 29.54 -35.77
C LYS A 273 -6.34 28.30 -36.64
N HIS A 274 -5.91 28.44 -37.87
CA HIS A 274 -5.87 27.43 -38.92
C HIS A 274 -4.42 27.04 -39.22
N SER A 275 -4.22 25.87 -39.82
CA SER A 275 -2.89 25.33 -40.15
C SER A 275 -2.70 25.27 -41.66
N THR A 276 -2.37 26.41 -42.27
CA THR A 276 -2.21 26.52 -43.72
C THR A 276 -0.86 25.96 -44.16
N THR A 277 -0.86 25.02 -45.12
CA THR A 277 0.38 24.38 -45.59
C THR A 277 0.66 24.80 -47.03
N VAL A 278 1.91 25.14 -47.32
CA VAL A 278 2.40 25.38 -48.68
C VAL A 278 3.44 24.31 -49.04
N ILE A 279 3.24 23.67 -50.20
CA ILE A 279 4.09 22.62 -50.75
C ILE A 279 4.75 23.18 -52.02
N TYR A 280 6.08 23.19 -52.05
CA TYR A 280 6.87 23.61 -53.20
C TYR A 280 7.18 22.38 -54.05
N GLN A 281 6.72 22.36 -55.29
CA GLN A 281 6.72 21.18 -56.15
C GLN A 281 7.29 21.50 -57.54
N THR A 282 7.97 20.57 -58.20
CA THR A 282 8.37 20.73 -59.62
C THR A 282 7.18 20.55 -60.56
N GLN A 283 7.33 20.91 -61.84
CA GLN A 283 6.28 20.69 -62.85
C GLN A 283 5.96 19.20 -63.07
N GLU A 284 6.89 18.27 -62.80
CA GLU A 284 6.68 16.82 -62.87
C GLU A 284 6.03 16.24 -61.61
N GLY A 285 5.75 17.06 -60.59
CA GLY A 285 5.08 16.62 -59.36
C GLY A 285 6.00 16.17 -58.22
N LEU A 286 7.30 16.48 -58.26
CA LEU A 286 8.22 16.16 -57.15
C LEU A 286 8.14 17.24 -56.05
N GLU A 287 7.76 16.87 -54.82
CA GLU A 287 7.79 17.75 -53.64
C GLU A 287 9.25 18.04 -53.25
N ILE A 288 9.64 19.32 -53.32
CA ILE A 288 10.98 19.82 -52.97
C ILE A 288 11.04 20.24 -51.50
N SER A 289 9.99 20.88 -50.99
CA SER A 289 9.85 21.21 -49.57
C SER A 289 8.40 21.49 -49.19
N ARG A 290 8.10 21.48 -47.88
CA ARG A 290 6.84 21.95 -47.32
C ARG A 290 7.04 22.92 -46.16
N LYS A 291 6.16 23.91 -46.07
CA LYS A 291 6.13 24.90 -44.99
C LYS A 291 4.71 25.01 -44.44
N VAL A 292 4.58 24.87 -43.12
CA VAL A 292 3.31 25.06 -42.40
C VAL A 292 3.31 26.44 -41.74
N PHE A 293 2.18 27.14 -41.85
CA PHE A 293 1.93 28.47 -41.30
C PHE A 293 0.73 28.40 -40.35
N GLU A 294 0.85 29.04 -39.19
CA GLU A 294 -0.26 29.24 -38.25
C GLU A 294 -0.95 30.56 -38.63
N THR A 295 -2.21 30.49 -39.07
CA THR A 295 -2.90 31.58 -39.79
C THR A 295 -4.36 31.71 -39.33
N ASN A 296 -4.90 32.92 -39.30
CA ASN A 296 -6.31 33.20 -39.05
C ASN A 296 -7.04 33.52 -40.38
N ASN A 297 -8.38 33.60 -40.36
CA ASN A 297 -9.20 33.86 -41.55
C ASN A 297 -8.92 35.20 -42.28
N GLU A 298 -8.17 36.12 -41.68
CA GLU A 298 -7.80 37.42 -42.26
C GLU A 298 -6.31 37.52 -42.63
N ASP A 299 -5.49 36.49 -42.33
CA ASP A 299 -4.06 36.53 -42.56
C ASP A 299 -3.70 36.25 -44.02
N LYS A 300 -2.66 36.92 -44.53
CA LYS A 300 -2.05 36.64 -45.84
C LYS A 300 -0.73 35.89 -45.67
N VAL A 301 -0.55 34.80 -46.41
CA VAL A 301 0.67 33.97 -46.37
C VAL A 301 1.67 34.44 -47.43
N GLU A 302 2.76 35.09 -46.99
CA GLU A 302 3.89 35.47 -47.86
C GLU A 302 4.80 34.27 -48.16
N TYR A 303 4.29 33.32 -48.95
CA TYR A 303 5.02 32.10 -49.31
C TYR A 303 6.28 32.36 -50.16
N GLN A 304 6.33 33.48 -50.86
CA GLN A 304 7.45 33.83 -51.76
C GLN A 304 8.79 33.95 -51.01
N ASN A 305 8.77 34.25 -49.71
CA ASN A 305 9.96 34.38 -48.86
C ASN A 305 10.56 33.03 -48.41
N PHE A 306 9.92 31.90 -48.74
CA PHE A 306 10.30 30.56 -48.27
C PHE A 306 10.56 29.56 -49.42
N VAL A 307 10.80 30.08 -50.63
CA VAL A 307 11.24 29.29 -51.79
C VAL A 307 12.61 28.68 -51.47
N PRO A 308 12.83 27.36 -51.66
CA PRO A 308 14.12 26.73 -51.39
C PRO A 308 15.27 27.31 -52.20
N ASP A 309 16.45 27.43 -51.57
CA ASP A 309 17.68 27.86 -52.23
C ASP A 309 17.98 27.00 -53.48
N GLY A 310 18.41 27.67 -54.55
CA GLY A 310 18.64 27.02 -55.86
C GLY A 310 17.41 26.96 -56.78
N TYR A 311 16.21 27.32 -56.30
CA TYR A 311 14.97 27.34 -57.09
C TYR A 311 14.37 28.75 -57.21
N HIS A 312 13.54 28.97 -58.23
CA HIS A 312 12.69 30.15 -58.40
C HIS A 312 11.23 29.74 -58.62
N LEU A 313 10.29 30.65 -58.31
CA LEU A 313 8.86 30.44 -58.56
C LEU A 313 8.56 30.51 -60.06
N VAL A 314 7.86 29.50 -60.58
CA VAL A 314 7.41 29.47 -61.98
C VAL A 314 6.21 30.38 -62.22
N ASN A 315 5.38 30.59 -61.18
CA ASN A 315 4.29 31.55 -61.19
C ASN A 315 4.19 32.29 -59.85
N GLN A 316 3.99 33.62 -59.89
CA GLN A 316 3.99 34.47 -58.70
C GLN A 316 2.58 34.78 -58.15
N GLU A 317 1.52 34.39 -58.88
CA GLU A 317 0.12 34.75 -58.58
C GLU A 317 -0.72 33.56 -58.04
N ASN A 318 -0.14 32.65 -57.25
CA ASN A 318 -0.92 31.58 -56.62
C ASN A 318 -1.65 32.09 -55.36
N GLU A 319 -2.97 32.09 -55.39
CA GLU A 319 -3.80 32.42 -54.23
C GLU A 319 -3.76 31.29 -53.19
N VAL A 320 -3.11 31.53 -52.04
CA VAL A 320 -3.03 30.58 -50.93
C VAL A 320 -4.33 30.59 -50.14
N LYS A 321 -5.03 29.45 -50.14
CA LYS A 321 -6.25 29.21 -49.37
C LYS A 321 -5.91 28.84 -47.93
N ILE A 322 -6.44 29.61 -46.99
CA ILE A 322 -6.29 29.36 -45.55
C ILE A 322 -6.93 28.03 -45.17
N ASP A 323 -6.31 27.32 -44.23
CA ASP A 323 -6.71 25.99 -43.72
C ASP A 323 -6.67 24.84 -44.75
N GLN A 324 -5.84 24.97 -45.78
CA GLN A 324 -5.66 23.95 -46.83
C GLN A 324 -4.18 23.68 -47.13
N GLU A 325 -3.90 22.56 -47.81
CA GLU A 325 -2.62 22.35 -48.50
C GLU A 325 -2.66 23.07 -49.85
N ASN A 326 -1.65 23.90 -50.11
CA ASN A 326 -1.54 24.74 -51.30
C ASN A 326 -0.27 24.38 -52.05
N ILE A 327 -0.39 24.06 -53.34
CA ILE A 327 0.75 23.68 -54.19
C ILE A 327 1.27 24.89 -54.95
N VAL A 328 2.59 25.08 -54.92
CA VAL A 328 3.30 26.17 -55.59
C VAL A 328 4.43 25.59 -56.43
N ILE A 329 4.47 25.96 -57.71
CA ILE A 329 5.40 25.37 -58.68
C ILE A 329 6.74 26.13 -58.71
N VAL A 330 7.83 25.38 -58.57
CA VAL A 330 9.22 25.89 -58.58
C VAL A 330 10.06 25.24 -59.68
N ALA A 331 11.04 25.98 -60.20
CA ALA A 331 12.03 25.52 -61.19
C ALA A 331 13.46 25.81 -60.72
N LYS A 332 14.41 24.93 -61.04
CA LYS A 332 15.81 25.05 -60.61
C LYS A 332 16.57 26.09 -61.44
N ASN A 333 17.45 26.86 -60.80
CA ASN A 333 18.36 27.78 -61.48
C ASN A 333 19.55 27.03 -62.08
N VAL A 334 19.87 27.28 -63.36
CA VAL A 334 20.88 26.52 -64.12
C VAL A 334 22.01 27.42 -64.61
N ASN A 335 23.26 27.01 -64.33
CA ASN A 335 24.49 27.54 -64.92
C ASN A 335 25.38 26.33 -65.31
N GLU A 336 25.86 26.25 -66.57
CA GLU A 336 26.77 25.17 -67.04
C GLU A 336 28.23 25.41 -66.60
N PHE A 337 28.89 24.34 -66.15
CA PHE A 337 30.33 24.25 -65.90
C PHE A 337 30.92 23.04 -66.64
N THR A 338 32.22 23.09 -66.97
CA THR A 338 32.95 21.94 -67.56
C THR A 338 34.03 21.48 -66.58
N THR A 339 33.93 20.23 -66.12
CA THR A 339 34.82 19.60 -65.14
C THR A 339 35.68 18.56 -65.85
N THR A 340 36.96 18.43 -65.49
CA THR A 340 37.91 17.51 -66.12
C THR A 340 38.46 16.50 -65.12
N PHE A 341 38.58 15.23 -65.54
CA PHE A 341 39.05 14.11 -64.72
C PHE A 341 40.19 13.39 -65.43
N ASN A 342 41.27 13.08 -64.72
CA ASN A 342 42.39 12.27 -65.18
C ASN A 342 42.39 10.97 -64.39
N PHE A 343 42.27 9.82 -65.07
CA PHE A 343 42.28 8.51 -64.42
C PHE A 343 43.71 7.97 -64.36
N ILE A 344 44.21 7.67 -63.15
CA ILE A 344 45.62 7.36 -62.89
C ILE A 344 45.76 5.95 -62.32
N TYR A 345 46.68 5.16 -62.89
CA TYR A 345 47.12 3.88 -62.32
C TYR A 345 48.64 3.84 -62.28
N ASN A 346 49.23 3.41 -61.16
CA ASN A 346 50.68 3.38 -60.93
C ASN A 346 51.40 4.70 -61.32
N ASN A 347 50.86 5.83 -60.85
CA ASN A 347 51.36 7.19 -61.13
C ASN A 347 51.42 7.59 -62.62
N LYS A 348 50.60 6.95 -63.47
CA LYS A 348 50.49 7.28 -64.88
C LYS A 348 49.03 7.50 -65.27
N THR A 349 48.73 8.62 -65.92
CA THR A 349 47.39 8.87 -66.49
C THR A 349 47.13 7.86 -67.61
N ILE A 350 46.03 7.12 -67.47
CA ILE A 350 45.55 6.11 -68.40
C ILE A 350 44.64 6.77 -69.45
N GLU A 351 43.73 7.64 -69.00
CA GLU A 351 42.83 8.42 -69.85
C GLU A 351 42.39 9.70 -69.12
N SER A 352 41.92 10.70 -69.87
CA SER A 352 41.30 11.91 -69.32
C SER A 352 39.95 12.17 -69.96
N ALA A 353 38.95 12.54 -69.16
CA ALA A 353 37.58 12.80 -69.62
C ALA A 353 37.08 14.18 -69.13
N GLN A 354 36.26 14.83 -69.96
CA GLN A 354 35.55 16.05 -69.59
C GLN A 354 34.06 15.79 -69.45
N VAL A 355 33.46 16.33 -68.39
CA VAL A 355 32.04 16.21 -68.08
C VAL A 355 31.48 17.61 -67.87
N LYS A 356 30.45 17.96 -68.65
CA LYS A 356 29.64 19.14 -68.40
C LYS A 356 28.64 18.85 -67.30
N SER A 357 28.47 19.80 -66.39
CA SER A 357 27.60 19.70 -65.23
C SER A 357 27.03 21.06 -64.87
N GLU A 358 25.76 21.10 -64.50
CA GLU A 358 25.11 22.30 -64.00
C GLU A 358 25.28 22.41 -62.48
N ASN A 359 25.10 23.62 -61.91
CA ASN A 359 25.20 23.81 -60.46
C ASN A 359 24.33 22.83 -59.66
N ASP A 360 24.92 22.28 -58.60
CA ASP A 360 24.33 21.32 -57.66
C ASP A 360 23.81 20.01 -58.29
N ASN A 361 24.15 19.71 -59.55
CA ASN A 361 24.03 18.36 -60.09
C ASN A 361 25.39 17.65 -59.86
N PRO A 362 25.41 16.45 -59.23
CA PRO A 362 26.65 15.72 -59.05
C PRO A 362 27.28 15.43 -60.42
N VAL A 363 28.57 15.71 -60.55
CA VAL A 363 29.29 15.50 -61.81
C VAL A 363 29.40 14.00 -62.05
N LEU A 364 28.59 13.45 -62.97
CA LEU A 364 28.56 12.02 -63.27
C LEU A 364 29.79 11.59 -64.08
N TRP A 365 30.91 11.39 -63.38
CA TRP A 365 32.21 11.07 -63.96
C TRP A 365 32.56 9.59 -63.91
N GLU A 366 31.92 8.79 -63.04
CA GLU A 366 32.24 7.38 -62.87
C GLU A 366 31.98 6.55 -64.13
N ALA A 367 31.00 6.96 -64.94
CA ALA A 367 30.71 6.39 -66.26
C ALA A 367 31.78 6.73 -67.33
N LYS A 368 32.82 7.47 -66.98
CA LYS A 368 33.99 7.79 -67.83
C LYS A 368 35.27 7.06 -67.41
N VAL A 369 35.21 6.20 -66.39
CA VAL A 369 36.34 5.34 -66.02
C VAL A 369 36.70 4.42 -67.20
N PRO A 370 37.99 4.27 -67.57
CA PRO A 370 38.41 3.48 -68.72
C PRO A 370 37.97 2.01 -68.64
N THR A 371 37.59 1.45 -69.79
CA THR A 371 37.14 0.05 -69.88
C THR A 371 38.25 -0.90 -69.42
N GLY A 372 37.92 -1.80 -68.49
CA GLY A 372 38.88 -2.71 -67.86
C GLY A 372 39.44 -2.24 -66.51
N TYR A 373 39.05 -1.05 -66.05
CA TYR A 373 39.43 -0.50 -64.74
C TYR A 373 38.22 -0.10 -63.89
N GLN A 374 38.35 -0.19 -62.57
CA GLN A 374 37.42 0.31 -61.56
C GLN A 374 38.11 1.36 -60.68
N ILE A 375 37.33 2.15 -59.95
CA ILE A 375 37.86 3.15 -59.00
C ILE A 375 38.43 2.44 -57.78
N ASN A 376 39.66 2.75 -57.37
CA ASN A 376 40.20 2.24 -56.10
C ASN A 376 39.53 2.96 -54.93
N ARG A 377 38.63 2.26 -54.22
CA ARG A 377 37.79 2.84 -53.16
C ARG A 377 38.45 2.87 -51.78
N GLU A 378 39.65 2.30 -51.61
CA GLU A 378 40.38 2.34 -50.33
C GLU A 378 41.09 3.68 -50.12
N LYS A 379 41.37 4.43 -51.20
CA LYS A 379 41.83 5.81 -51.12
C LYS A 379 40.65 6.78 -51.12
N SER A 380 40.72 7.78 -50.25
CA SER A 380 39.69 8.83 -50.14
C SER A 380 39.57 9.60 -51.46
N LEU A 381 38.42 9.51 -52.12
CA LEU A 381 38.14 10.31 -53.32
C LEU A 381 38.14 11.82 -52.97
N PRO A 382 38.71 12.68 -53.84
CA PRO A 382 38.66 14.12 -53.64
C PRO A 382 37.21 14.64 -53.74
N GLU A 383 36.90 15.70 -53.00
CA GLU A 383 35.59 16.37 -53.06
C GLU A 383 35.42 17.05 -54.43
N ILE A 384 34.62 16.45 -55.30
CA ILE A 384 34.42 16.91 -56.69
C ILE A 384 33.44 18.08 -56.73
N LYS A 385 33.87 19.21 -57.31
CA LYS A 385 33.06 20.42 -57.49
C LYS A 385 33.01 20.77 -59.00
N PRO A 386 31.85 21.22 -59.52
CA PRO A 386 31.74 21.65 -60.91
C PRO A 386 32.80 22.69 -61.31
N GLY A 387 33.46 22.48 -62.45
CA GLY A 387 34.49 23.37 -62.99
C GLY A 387 35.95 23.06 -62.58
N GLY A 388 36.19 22.02 -61.77
CA GLY A 388 37.53 21.63 -61.34
C GLY A 388 38.30 20.70 -62.32
N ASN A 389 39.57 20.44 -61.96
CA ASN A 389 40.43 19.40 -62.54
C ASN A 389 40.78 18.39 -61.43
N TYR A 390 40.56 17.10 -61.66
CA TYR A 390 40.69 16.07 -60.63
C TYR A 390 41.44 14.83 -61.12
N ASP A 391 42.40 14.38 -60.33
CA ASP A 391 43.12 13.12 -60.55
C ASP A 391 42.45 12.01 -59.72
N ILE A 392 42.04 10.92 -60.39
CA ILE A 392 41.30 9.80 -59.80
C ILE A 392 42.13 8.52 -59.92
N GLU A 393 42.45 7.86 -58.81
CA GLU A 393 43.13 6.57 -58.85
C GLU A 393 42.18 5.42 -59.24
N ILE A 394 42.62 4.60 -60.20
CA ILE A 394 41.91 3.45 -60.74
C ILE A 394 42.77 2.18 -60.66
N GLU A 395 42.13 1.02 -60.63
CA GLU A 395 42.75 -0.31 -60.58
C GLU A 395 42.05 -1.27 -61.57
N PRO A 396 42.67 -2.39 -61.99
CA PRO A 396 42.04 -3.30 -62.95
C PRO A 396 40.75 -3.96 -62.43
N ILE A 397 39.73 -4.12 -63.28
CA ILE A 397 38.51 -4.88 -62.95
C ILE A 397 38.87 -6.36 -62.77
N VAL A 398 38.43 -6.95 -61.67
CA VAL A 398 38.58 -8.40 -61.41
C VAL A 398 37.24 -9.09 -61.57
N ILE A 399 37.18 -10.14 -62.41
CA ILE A 399 35.93 -10.80 -62.79
C ILE A 399 35.49 -11.75 -61.67
N LYS A 400 34.22 -11.63 -61.28
CA LYS A 400 33.58 -12.40 -60.21
C LYS A 400 32.58 -13.41 -60.81
N HIS A 401 32.68 -14.67 -60.39
CA HIS A 401 31.76 -15.76 -60.76
C HIS A 401 30.96 -16.18 -59.54
N GLU A 402 29.67 -16.53 -59.71
CA GLU A 402 28.80 -16.94 -58.60
C GLU A 402 28.47 -18.43 -58.69
N THR A 403 28.94 -19.19 -57.70
CA THR A 403 28.84 -20.66 -57.68
C THR A 403 27.91 -21.08 -56.56
N ILE A 404 26.93 -21.93 -56.85
CA ILE A 404 25.93 -22.39 -55.86
C ILE A 404 26.31 -23.80 -55.40
N ILE A 405 26.33 -24.03 -54.09
CA ILE A 405 26.54 -25.34 -53.47
C ILE A 405 25.27 -25.74 -52.73
N ILE A 406 24.71 -26.91 -53.08
CA ILE A 406 23.55 -27.50 -52.44
C ILE A 406 23.96 -28.77 -51.69
N PHE A 407 23.75 -28.80 -50.38
CA PHE A 407 23.98 -29.97 -49.54
C PHE A 407 22.68 -30.78 -49.40
N LYS A 408 22.73 -32.08 -49.70
CA LYS A 408 21.57 -33.00 -49.64
C LYS A 408 21.88 -34.25 -48.81
N THR A 409 20.88 -34.88 -48.20
CA THR A 409 21.02 -36.19 -47.56
C THR A 409 20.94 -37.34 -48.57
N ASN A 410 21.30 -38.56 -48.14
CA ASN A 410 21.28 -39.78 -48.97
C ASN A 410 19.91 -40.14 -49.58
N ASP A 411 18.82 -39.60 -49.06
CA ASP A 411 17.45 -39.74 -49.57
C ASP A 411 17.02 -38.61 -50.53
N GLY A 412 17.93 -37.66 -50.81
CA GLY A 412 17.73 -36.55 -51.75
C GLY A 412 17.14 -35.28 -51.13
N GLN A 413 16.86 -35.24 -49.82
CA GLN A 413 16.36 -34.03 -49.17
C GLN A 413 17.45 -32.94 -49.10
N GLN A 414 17.11 -31.73 -49.56
CA GLN A 414 17.98 -30.56 -49.48
C GLN A 414 18.05 -29.99 -48.05
N ILE A 415 19.27 -29.79 -47.55
CA ILE A 415 19.58 -29.39 -46.17
C ILE A 415 20.01 -27.92 -46.10
N LEU A 416 20.86 -27.49 -47.03
CA LEU A 416 21.37 -26.12 -47.11
C LEU A 416 21.76 -25.79 -48.55
N GLU A 417 21.53 -24.56 -48.96
CA GLU A 417 22.02 -23.99 -50.22
C GLU A 417 22.78 -22.70 -49.90
N GLN A 418 23.97 -22.54 -50.46
CA GLN A 418 24.78 -21.33 -50.32
C GLN A 418 25.39 -20.95 -51.68
N SER A 419 25.33 -19.66 -52.04
CA SER A 419 26.16 -19.14 -53.13
C SER A 419 27.49 -18.61 -52.58
N VAL A 420 28.55 -18.77 -53.35
CA VAL A 420 29.87 -18.20 -53.07
C VAL A 420 30.39 -17.51 -54.32
N THR A 421 30.95 -16.31 -54.14
CA THR A 421 31.52 -15.54 -55.24
C THR A 421 33.03 -15.72 -55.27
N THR A 422 33.56 -16.39 -56.31
CA THR A 422 35.01 -16.50 -56.53
C THR A 422 35.48 -15.52 -57.61
N ILE A 423 36.79 -15.33 -57.70
CA ILE A 423 37.43 -14.34 -58.58
C ILE A 423 38.32 -15.09 -59.56
N ASN A 424 38.28 -14.74 -60.86
CA ASN A 424 39.17 -15.30 -61.90
C ASN A 424 39.32 -16.85 -61.92
N ASN A 425 38.25 -17.61 -61.67
CA ASN A 425 38.24 -19.08 -61.52
C ASN A 425 39.03 -19.65 -60.32
N ASP A 426 39.23 -18.87 -59.26
CA ASP A 426 39.76 -19.40 -57.99
C ASP A 426 38.88 -20.56 -57.47
N PRO A 427 39.50 -21.64 -56.95
CA PRO A 427 38.78 -22.83 -56.51
C PRO A 427 37.91 -22.56 -55.27
N VAL A 428 36.71 -23.16 -55.25
CA VAL A 428 35.74 -23.00 -54.16
C VAL A 428 36.11 -23.86 -52.94
N GLU A 429 36.41 -23.20 -51.81
CA GLU A 429 36.65 -23.82 -50.50
C GLU A 429 35.35 -24.33 -49.82
N TRP A 430 34.66 -25.25 -50.50
CA TRP A 430 33.33 -25.76 -50.12
C TRP A 430 33.29 -26.38 -48.72
N LYS A 431 34.42 -26.89 -48.19
CA LYS A 431 34.49 -27.48 -46.84
C LYS A 431 34.14 -26.49 -45.74
N SER A 432 34.43 -25.20 -45.95
CA SER A 432 34.08 -24.13 -45.01
C SER A 432 32.57 -23.82 -44.98
N LEU A 433 31.85 -24.20 -46.04
CA LEU A 433 30.41 -23.98 -46.22
C LEU A 433 29.56 -25.19 -45.75
N MET A 434 30.20 -26.28 -45.33
CA MET A 434 29.53 -27.52 -44.95
C MET A 434 28.61 -27.32 -43.73
N PRO A 435 27.35 -27.81 -43.75
CA PRO A 435 26.43 -27.66 -42.63
C PRO A 435 27.00 -28.23 -41.33
N LYS A 436 27.02 -27.42 -40.27
CA LYS A 436 27.62 -27.80 -38.99
C LYS A 436 26.92 -29.02 -38.38
N GLY A 437 27.68 -30.10 -38.12
CA GLY A 437 27.16 -31.38 -37.64
C GLY A 437 26.78 -32.36 -38.76
N TYR A 438 27.31 -32.18 -39.96
CA TYR A 438 27.27 -33.13 -41.07
C TYR A 438 28.68 -33.33 -41.65
N HIS A 439 28.95 -34.52 -42.18
CA HIS A 439 30.13 -34.84 -42.98
C HIS A 439 29.73 -35.28 -44.40
N LEU A 440 30.68 -35.20 -45.35
CA LEU A 440 30.48 -35.68 -46.71
C LEU A 440 30.32 -37.20 -46.76
N VAL A 441 29.35 -37.72 -47.53
CA VAL A 441 29.21 -39.15 -47.82
C VAL A 441 30.06 -39.52 -49.02
N GLY A 442 31.30 -39.94 -48.79
CA GLY A 442 32.23 -40.40 -49.84
C GLY A 442 33.68 -40.06 -49.53
N ASP A 443 34.58 -40.37 -50.48
CA ASP A 443 35.98 -39.92 -50.40
C ASP A 443 36.07 -38.46 -50.85
N GLU A 444 36.47 -37.57 -49.93
CA GLU A 444 36.60 -36.13 -50.15
C GLU A 444 37.51 -35.77 -51.35
N LYS A 445 38.40 -36.67 -51.76
CA LYS A 445 39.33 -36.46 -52.89
C LYS A 445 38.64 -36.42 -54.25
N ASN A 446 37.38 -36.85 -54.34
CA ASN A 446 36.62 -36.94 -55.59
C ASN A 446 35.58 -35.82 -55.76
N VAL A 447 35.58 -34.78 -54.90
CA VAL A 447 34.68 -33.63 -55.02
C VAL A 447 35.28 -32.57 -55.95
N ASP A 448 34.65 -32.40 -57.11
CA ASP A 448 35.07 -31.49 -58.18
C ASP A 448 33.98 -30.42 -58.39
N ILE A 449 34.18 -29.23 -57.81
CA ILE A 449 33.23 -28.11 -57.87
C ILE A 449 33.43 -27.30 -59.15
N LYS A 450 32.38 -27.16 -59.95
CA LYS A 450 32.33 -26.31 -61.14
C LYS A 450 31.94 -24.88 -60.77
N VAL A 451 32.89 -23.96 -60.95
CA VAL A 451 32.68 -22.52 -60.80
C VAL A 451 31.62 -22.03 -61.78
N ASP A 452 30.80 -21.05 -61.37
CA ASP A 452 29.71 -20.46 -62.14
C ASP A 452 28.54 -21.43 -62.45
N GLN A 453 28.40 -22.48 -61.62
CA GLN A 453 27.34 -23.50 -61.73
C GLN A 453 26.77 -23.90 -60.35
N THR A 454 25.65 -24.62 -60.37
CA THR A 454 25.09 -25.28 -59.18
C THR A 454 25.69 -26.68 -59.02
N ASN A 455 26.23 -26.95 -57.84
CA ASN A 455 26.92 -28.20 -57.50
C ASN A 455 26.22 -28.86 -56.31
N GLU A 456 25.95 -30.17 -56.38
CA GLU A 456 25.24 -30.90 -55.33
C GLU A 456 26.18 -31.85 -54.58
N LEU A 457 26.20 -31.76 -53.24
CA LEU A 457 27.04 -32.58 -52.36
C LEU A 457 26.18 -33.40 -51.40
N VAL A 458 26.43 -34.70 -51.35
CA VAL A 458 25.69 -35.61 -50.45
C VAL A 458 26.38 -35.68 -49.09
N VAL A 459 25.63 -35.42 -48.03
CA VAL A 459 26.10 -35.35 -46.64
C VAL A 459 25.29 -36.24 -45.70
N ALA A 460 25.96 -36.77 -44.68
CA ALA A 460 25.36 -37.52 -43.59
C ALA A 460 25.56 -36.76 -42.29
N LYS A 461 24.55 -36.80 -41.43
CA LYS A 461 24.58 -36.10 -40.14
C LYS A 461 25.52 -36.82 -39.18
N ASP A 462 26.43 -36.07 -38.54
CA ASP A 462 27.37 -36.60 -37.56
C ASP A 462 26.61 -37.19 -36.37
N ILE A 463 26.88 -38.43 -35.97
CA ILE A 463 26.26 -39.02 -34.78
C ILE A 463 26.98 -38.50 -33.53
N VAL A 464 26.56 -37.32 -33.06
CA VAL A 464 27.13 -36.71 -31.85
C VAL A 464 26.49 -37.32 -30.61
N LYS A 465 27.33 -37.80 -29.69
CA LYS A 465 26.93 -38.37 -28.41
C LYS A 465 26.72 -37.26 -27.37
N TYR A 466 25.53 -37.21 -26.78
CA TYR A 466 25.20 -36.32 -25.68
C TYR A 466 24.80 -37.11 -24.43
N THR A 467 24.94 -36.48 -23.27
CA THR A 467 24.25 -36.90 -22.04
C THR A 467 23.02 -36.03 -21.88
N THR A 468 21.82 -36.59 -22.06
CA THR A 468 20.56 -35.92 -21.72
C THR A 468 20.25 -36.17 -20.24
N THR A 469 19.74 -35.14 -19.56
CA THR A 469 19.34 -35.21 -18.16
C THR A 469 17.84 -34.95 -18.05
N ILE A 470 17.11 -35.85 -17.41
CA ILE A 470 15.71 -35.60 -17.03
C ILE A 470 15.61 -35.52 -15.52
N ASN A 471 15.13 -34.37 -15.04
CA ASN A 471 14.79 -34.14 -13.64
C ASN A 471 13.27 -34.30 -13.48
N PHE A 472 12.83 -35.40 -12.89
CA PHE A 472 11.43 -35.53 -12.48
C PHE A 472 11.22 -34.71 -11.21
N LYS A 473 10.26 -33.77 -11.22
CA LYS A 473 10.00 -32.84 -10.12
C LYS A 473 8.53 -32.88 -9.69
N GLU A 474 8.29 -32.80 -8.39
CA GLU A 474 6.97 -32.70 -7.78
C GLU A 474 6.93 -31.41 -6.94
N GLY A 475 6.00 -30.51 -7.25
CA GLY A 475 5.93 -29.20 -6.58
C GLY A 475 7.24 -28.38 -6.66
N GLY A 476 8.05 -28.61 -7.70
CA GLY A 476 9.39 -28.02 -7.86
C GLY A 476 10.53 -28.73 -7.11
N ARG A 477 10.24 -29.71 -6.24
CA ARG A 477 11.27 -30.54 -5.58
C ARG A 477 11.72 -31.66 -6.52
N LEU A 478 13.03 -31.89 -6.63
CA LEU A 478 13.57 -33.04 -7.37
C LEU A 478 13.15 -34.36 -6.71
N VAL A 479 12.49 -35.21 -7.48
CA VAL A 479 12.07 -36.58 -7.10
C VAL A 479 13.17 -37.55 -7.52
N GLU A 480 13.51 -37.56 -8.82
CA GLU A 480 14.56 -38.39 -9.40
C GLU A 480 15.25 -37.64 -10.54
N ARG A 481 16.55 -37.89 -10.72
CA ARG A 481 17.33 -37.42 -11.86
C ARG A 481 17.84 -38.63 -12.64
N VAL A 482 17.50 -38.70 -13.92
CA VAL A 482 17.93 -39.76 -14.83
C VAL A 482 18.83 -39.15 -15.90
N ASP A 483 20.12 -39.51 -15.86
CA ASP A 483 21.10 -39.18 -16.89
C ASP A 483 21.24 -40.36 -17.84
N PHE A 484 21.12 -40.15 -19.16
CA PHE A 484 21.34 -41.20 -20.15
C PHE A 484 21.97 -40.68 -21.43
N THR A 485 22.64 -41.60 -22.13
CA THR A 485 23.23 -41.31 -23.43
C THR A 485 22.14 -41.18 -24.49
N THR A 486 22.21 -40.12 -25.28
CA THR A 486 21.31 -39.83 -26.41
C THR A 486 22.13 -39.34 -27.60
N TYR A 487 21.67 -39.65 -28.82
CA TYR A 487 22.31 -39.20 -30.05
C TYR A 487 21.37 -38.25 -30.81
N ASN A 488 21.91 -37.33 -31.60
CA ASN A 488 21.17 -36.22 -32.25
C ASN A 488 20.06 -36.61 -33.26
N ASN A 489 19.84 -37.90 -33.50
CA ASN A 489 18.81 -38.44 -34.40
C ASN A 489 17.89 -39.48 -33.73
N ASP A 490 18.12 -39.84 -32.47
CA ASP A 490 17.34 -40.88 -31.81
C ASP A 490 16.06 -40.31 -31.18
N PRO A 491 14.87 -40.88 -31.44
CA PRO A 491 13.66 -40.53 -30.70
C PRO A 491 13.81 -40.95 -29.24
N ILE A 492 13.80 -39.96 -28.33
CA ILE A 492 13.96 -40.19 -26.89
C ILE A 492 12.63 -40.68 -26.29
N ASP A 493 12.51 -41.99 -26.05
CA ASP A 493 11.45 -42.55 -25.20
C ASP A 493 11.75 -42.28 -23.72
N TRP A 494 11.41 -41.06 -23.30
CA TRP A 494 11.49 -40.63 -21.92
C TRP A 494 10.31 -41.09 -21.06
N LYS A 495 9.16 -41.43 -21.67
CA LYS A 495 7.97 -41.87 -20.92
C LYS A 495 8.24 -43.20 -20.21
N ALA A 496 9.05 -44.08 -20.81
CA ALA A 496 9.58 -45.28 -20.16
C ALA A 496 10.57 -45.03 -19.00
N LYS A 497 10.89 -43.77 -18.66
CA LYS A 497 11.80 -43.38 -17.55
C LYS A 497 11.09 -42.72 -16.37
N ILE A 498 9.76 -42.61 -16.39
CA ILE A 498 8.99 -42.05 -15.27
C ILE A 498 9.22 -42.93 -14.01
N PRO A 499 9.53 -42.35 -12.83
CA PRO A 499 9.77 -43.10 -11.61
C PRO A 499 8.58 -43.98 -11.22
N SER A 500 8.86 -45.19 -10.74
CA SER A 500 7.81 -46.11 -10.30
C SER A 500 7.00 -45.50 -9.15
N GLY A 501 5.67 -45.51 -9.28
CA GLY A 501 4.78 -44.86 -8.32
C GLY A 501 4.57 -43.35 -8.57
N TYR A 502 4.92 -42.81 -9.74
CA TYR A 502 4.61 -41.43 -10.16
C TYR A 502 3.94 -41.40 -11.54
N LYS A 503 3.13 -40.37 -11.80
CA LYS A 503 2.46 -40.09 -13.09
C LYS A 503 2.67 -38.63 -13.51
N LEU A 504 2.44 -38.34 -14.78
CA LEU A 504 2.57 -36.97 -15.31
C LEU A 504 1.43 -36.07 -14.84
N VAL A 505 1.77 -34.83 -14.47
CA VAL A 505 0.78 -33.81 -14.07
C VAL A 505 -0.02 -33.30 -15.29
N ASN A 506 0.60 -33.24 -16.47
CA ASN A 506 -0.03 -32.91 -17.75
C ASN A 506 0.59 -33.75 -18.88
N ASP A 507 -0.20 -34.45 -19.68
CA ASP A 507 0.28 -35.23 -20.83
C ASP A 507 0.37 -34.38 -22.11
N ASN A 508 1.16 -33.32 -22.06
CA ASN A 508 1.54 -32.57 -23.25
C ASN A 508 2.66 -33.33 -24.00
N ASN A 509 2.71 -33.22 -25.34
CA ASN A 509 3.80 -33.76 -26.14
C ASN A 509 5.11 -32.97 -25.87
N ILE A 510 5.83 -33.34 -24.82
CA ILE A 510 7.17 -32.83 -24.51
C ILE A 510 8.16 -33.45 -25.49
N ASN A 511 8.59 -32.67 -26.48
CA ASN A 511 9.75 -32.98 -27.30
C ASN A 511 11.00 -32.69 -26.49
N ILE A 512 11.88 -33.69 -26.31
CA ILE A 512 13.16 -33.54 -25.63
C ILE A 512 14.27 -33.51 -26.68
N THR A 513 15.15 -32.51 -26.64
CA THR A 513 16.31 -32.44 -27.53
C THR A 513 17.51 -33.18 -26.91
N PRO A 514 18.23 -34.02 -27.67
CA PRO A 514 19.46 -34.65 -27.19
C PRO A 514 20.49 -33.64 -26.65
N GLY A 515 20.90 -33.84 -25.39
CA GLY A 515 21.89 -33.04 -24.67
C GLY A 515 21.33 -31.94 -23.75
N GLU A 516 20.01 -31.79 -23.68
CA GLU A 516 19.39 -30.84 -22.76
C GLU A 516 19.24 -31.42 -21.33
N THR A 517 19.08 -30.51 -20.36
CA THR A 517 18.57 -30.84 -19.03
C THR A 517 17.15 -30.31 -18.93
N ILE A 518 16.17 -31.20 -18.78
CA ILE A 518 14.75 -30.83 -18.73
C ILE A 518 14.10 -31.24 -17.42
N ASP A 519 13.26 -30.35 -16.89
CA ASP A 519 12.46 -30.58 -15.69
C ASP A 519 11.04 -31.02 -16.09
N ILE A 520 10.66 -32.26 -15.75
CA ILE A 520 9.33 -32.81 -16.03
C ILE A 520 8.52 -32.87 -14.74
N GLN A 521 7.33 -32.25 -14.73
CA GLN A 521 6.46 -32.28 -13.57
C GLN A 521 5.72 -33.62 -13.45
N VAL A 522 5.94 -34.30 -12.34
CA VAL A 522 5.26 -35.55 -11.95
C VAL A 522 4.57 -35.35 -10.61
N GLU A 523 3.52 -36.13 -10.40
CA GLU A 523 2.81 -36.28 -9.13
C GLU A 523 2.79 -37.76 -8.76
N GLN A 524 2.85 -38.05 -7.46
CA GLN A 524 2.85 -39.43 -6.98
C GLN A 524 1.53 -40.13 -7.37
N ILE A 525 1.61 -41.41 -7.77
CA ILE A 525 0.45 -42.29 -7.92
C ILE A 525 0.02 -42.66 -6.50
N LEU A 526 -0.85 -41.81 -5.94
CA LEU A 526 -1.37 -41.95 -4.59
C LEU A 526 -2.29 -43.19 -4.52
N ILE A 527 -1.75 -44.30 -4.01
CA ILE A 527 -2.55 -45.43 -3.55
C ILE A 527 -3.37 -44.93 -2.36
N LYS A 528 -4.69 -44.88 -2.52
CA LYS A 528 -5.63 -44.44 -1.49
C LYS A 528 -5.98 -45.62 -0.60
N HIS A 529 -5.51 -45.59 0.64
CA HIS A 529 -5.84 -46.53 1.69
C HIS A 529 -7.06 -46.04 2.46
N LYS A 530 -8.02 -46.92 2.77
CA LYS A 530 -9.25 -46.61 3.51
C LYS A 530 -9.27 -47.37 4.82
N THR A 531 -8.76 -46.72 5.86
CA THR A 531 -8.54 -47.34 7.17
C THR A 531 -9.63 -46.91 8.15
N GLN A 532 -10.24 -47.86 8.84
CA GLN A 532 -11.30 -47.55 9.82
C GLN A 532 -10.72 -47.48 11.24
N LEU A 533 -11.05 -46.41 11.97
CA LEU A 533 -10.65 -46.20 13.36
C LEU A 533 -11.89 -46.25 14.25
N LYS A 534 -11.87 -47.09 15.28
CA LYS A 534 -12.97 -47.28 16.23
C LYS A 534 -12.49 -46.97 17.64
N PHE A 535 -12.82 -45.78 18.12
CA PHE A 535 -12.44 -45.29 19.45
C PHE A 535 -13.35 -45.89 20.53
N VAL A 536 -12.73 -46.56 21.51
CA VAL A 536 -13.41 -47.27 22.60
C VAL A 536 -12.84 -46.88 23.96
N LEU A 537 -13.68 -46.85 24.99
CA LEU A 537 -13.23 -46.78 26.38
C LEU A 537 -12.64 -48.12 26.84
N GLN A 538 -11.90 -48.12 27.96
CA GLN A 538 -11.33 -49.34 28.56
C GLN A 538 -12.36 -50.45 28.82
N ASN A 539 -13.63 -50.10 29.07
CA ASN A 539 -14.74 -51.05 29.23
C ASN A 539 -15.37 -51.52 27.89
N LYS A 540 -14.66 -51.35 26.76
CA LYS A 540 -15.09 -51.69 25.40
C LYS A 540 -16.32 -50.92 24.87
N LYS A 541 -16.82 -49.89 25.58
CA LYS A 541 -17.88 -49.00 25.06
C LYS A 541 -17.32 -48.17 23.88
N VAL A 542 -17.97 -48.25 22.72
CA VAL A 542 -17.63 -47.45 21.55
C VAL A 542 -18.08 -46.01 21.76
N ILE A 543 -17.19 -45.06 21.47
CA ILE A 543 -17.44 -43.61 21.55
C ILE A 543 -17.61 -43.02 20.14
N GLN A 544 -16.74 -43.41 19.21
CA GLN A 544 -16.79 -42.94 17.83
C GLN A 544 -16.17 -43.98 16.89
N GLN A 545 -16.69 -44.13 15.68
CA GLN A 545 -16.01 -44.85 14.60
C GLN A 545 -16.00 -43.96 13.35
N ILE A 546 -14.85 -43.88 12.69
CA ILE A 546 -14.63 -43.07 11.49
C ILE A 546 -13.86 -43.88 10.44
N GLU A 547 -13.99 -43.48 9.18
CA GLU A 547 -13.12 -43.93 8.08
C GLU A 547 -12.14 -42.80 7.76
N VAL A 548 -10.85 -43.12 7.69
CA VAL A 548 -9.78 -42.18 7.34
C VAL A 548 -9.15 -42.67 6.04
N GLU A 549 -9.22 -41.81 5.02
CA GLU A 549 -8.52 -42.05 3.75
C GLU A 549 -7.13 -41.44 3.83
N THR A 550 -6.08 -42.26 3.68
CA THR A 550 -4.68 -41.83 3.62
C THR A 550 -4.07 -42.21 2.28
N THR A 551 -2.97 -41.56 1.90
CA THR A 551 -2.34 -41.81 0.60
C THR A 551 -0.91 -42.30 0.75
N GLY A 552 -0.61 -43.50 0.23
CA GLY A 552 0.65 -44.20 0.43
C GLY A 552 0.90 -44.58 1.91
N ASP A 553 2.18 -44.69 2.30
CA ASP A 553 2.62 -45.10 3.64
C ASP A 553 2.41 -44.03 4.74
N GLU A 554 1.49 -43.09 4.55
CA GLU A 554 1.19 -42.05 5.54
C GLU A 554 0.66 -42.64 6.85
N LYS A 555 1.47 -42.49 7.91
CA LYS A 555 1.11 -42.93 9.26
C LYS A 555 -0.02 -42.08 9.81
N ILE A 556 -1.20 -42.69 9.99
CA ILE A 556 -2.37 -42.09 10.63
C ILE A 556 -2.00 -41.57 12.03
N LYS A 557 -2.04 -40.25 12.20
CA LYS A 557 -1.77 -39.56 13.47
C LYS A 557 -3.02 -39.56 14.34
N LEU A 558 -3.22 -40.64 15.10
CA LEU A 558 -4.41 -40.87 15.93
C LEU A 558 -4.89 -39.65 16.75
N ASN A 559 -3.99 -38.86 17.33
CA ASN A 559 -4.31 -37.65 18.11
C ASN A 559 -5.18 -36.63 17.35
N GLN A 560 -5.15 -36.59 16.02
CA GLN A 560 -5.94 -35.66 15.20
C GLN A 560 -7.41 -36.09 15.07
N TYR A 561 -7.72 -37.33 15.45
CA TYR A 561 -9.00 -37.98 15.24
C TYR A 561 -9.68 -38.42 16.54
N VAL A 562 -9.05 -38.18 17.70
CA VAL A 562 -9.65 -38.49 18.99
C VAL A 562 -10.86 -37.57 19.23
N PRO A 563 -12.03 -38.10 19.62
CA PRO A 563 -13.19 -37.26 19.92
C PRO A 563 -12.89 -36.24 21.02
N ILE A 564 -13.45 -35.04 20.88
CA ILE A 564 -13.28 -33.93 21.83
C ILE A 564 -13.72 -34.36 23.24
N GLY A 565 -12.87 -34.06 24.24
CA GLY A 565 -13.06 -34.48 25.63
C GLY A 565 -12.42 -35.83 25.99
N TYR A 566 -11.58 -36.38 25.11
CA TYR A 566 -10.85 -37.62 25.33
C TYR A 566 -9.40 -37.50 24.84
N HIS A 567 -8.49 -38.27 25.45
CA HIS A 567 -7.12 -38.51 24.98
C HIS A 567 -6.88 -39.99 24.68
N LEU A 568 -5.82 -40.30 23.93
CA LEU A 568 -5.38 -41.69 23.74
C LEU A 568 -4.90 -42.30 25.06
N ALA A 569 -5.41 -43.48 25.42
CA ALA A 569 -4.90 -44.23 26.57
C ALA A 569 -3.50 -44.83 26.31
N ASN A 570 -3.09 -44.92 25.04
CA ASN A 570 -1.73 -45.29 24.61
C ASN A 570 -1.40 -44.54 23.30
N SER A 571 -0.35 -43.71 23.31
CA SER A 571 0.10 -42.93 22.15
C SER A 571 0.75 -43.77 21.05
N ASP A 572 1.28 -44.94 21.41
CA ASP A 572 2.20 -45.71 20.56
C ASP A 572 1.49 -46.89 19.87
N GLN A 573 0.16 -46.86 19.84
CA GLN A 573 -0.65 -47.92 19.24
C GLN A 573 -0.43 -48.00 17.71
N LYS A 574 0.05 -49.15 17.24
CA LYS A 574 0.26 -49.42 15.82
C LYS A 574 -1.07 -49.52 15.07
N ILE A 575 -1.12 -48.92 13.89
CA ILE A 575 -2.27 -48.93 12.97
C ILE A 575 -1.91 -49.74 11.73
N ASN A 576 -2.78 -50.69 11.40
CA ASN A 576 -2.73 -51.44 10.15
C ASN A 576 -3.64 -50.73 9.14
N LEU A 577 -3.06 -50.30 8.01
CA LEU A 577 -3.83 -49.65 6.94
C LEU A 577 -4.83 -50.62 6.29
N ASP A 578 -5.90 -50.07 5.70
CA ASP A 578 -7.02 -50.81 5.07
C ASP A 578 -7.78 -51.78 5.99
N GLN A 579 -7.64 -51.62 7.31
CA GLN A 579 -8.29 -52.47 8.31
C GLN A 579 -9.04 -51.65 9.37
N LEU A 580 -9.90 -52.33 10.13
CA LEU A 580 -10.54 -51.78 11.33
C LEU A 580 -9.58 -51.87 12.52
N ASN A 581 -9.26 -50.72 13.11
CA ASN A 581 -8.37 -50.59 14.26
C ASN A 581 -9.17 -50.11 15.49
N GLU A 582 -9.26 -50.91 16.55
CA GLU A 582 -9.87 -50.49 17.82
C GLU A 582 -8.88 -49.67 18.66
N ILE A 583 -9.15 -48.38 18.88
CA ILE A 583 -8.27 -47.44 19.57
C ILE A 583 -8.78 -47.18 20.98
N VAL A 584 -7.96 -47.42 22.01
CA VAL A 584 -8.40 -47.20 23.40
C VAL A 584 -8.18 -45.74 23.80
N ILE A 585 -9.24 -45.09 24.25
CA ILE A 585 -9.24 -43.70 24.72
C ILE A 585 -9.68 -43.59 26.19
N ALA A 586 -9.28 -42.50 26.83
CA ALA A 586 -9.66 -42.13 28.19
C ALA A 586 -10.25 -40.72 28.18
N LEU A 587 -11.18 -40.44 29.09
CA LEU A 587 -11.86 -39.14 29.18
C LEU A 587 -10.90 -38.08 29.76
N ASP A 588 -10.87 -36.90 29.15
CA ASP A 588 -10.17 -35.74 29.73
C ASP A 588 -10.92 -35.26 30.97
N THR A 589 -10.21 -35.07 32.09
CA THR A 589 -10.83 -34.56 33.32
C THR A 589 -11.18 -33.09 33.20
N VAL A 590 -12.45 -32.80 32.90
CA VAL A 590 -13.01 -31.44 32.98
C VAL A 590 -13.32 -31.15 34.45
N THR A 591 -12.86 -29.99 34.92
CA THR A 591 -13.08 -29.52 36.29
C THR A 591 -14.16 -28.43 36.28
N TYR A 592 -15.24 -28.63 37.04
CA TYR A 592 -16.38 -27.73 37.13
C TYR A 592 -16.42 -27.02 38.49
N HIS A 593 -16.56 -25.70 38.49
CA HIS A 593 -16.76 -24.89 39.69
C HIS A 593 -18.24 -24.53 39.82
N THR A 594 -18.91 -25.07 40.84
CA THR A 594 -20.38 -24.93 41.04
C THR A 594 -20.63 -24.16 42.33
N THR A 595 -21.33 -23.04 42.26
CA THR A 595 -21.47 -22.11 43.40
C THR A 595 -22.83 -22.29 44.08
N PHE A 596 -22.85 -22.39 45.41
CA PHE A 596 -24.07 -22.48 46.22
C PHE A 596 -24.12 -21.32 47.21
N ASN A 597 -25.15 -20.47 47.06
CA ASN A 597 -25.45 -19.36 47.97
C ASN A 597 -26.51 -19.83 48.97
N TYR A 598 -26.14 -20.04 50.23
CA TYR A 598 -27.06 -20.43 51.28
C TYR A 598 -27.73 -19.18 51.85
N VAL A 599 -29.06 -19.11 51.77
CA VAL A 599 -29.85 -17.95 52.18
C VAL A 599 -30.88 -18.31 53.24
N ASN A 600 -31.06 -17.45 54.24
CA ASN A 600 -32.15 -17.51 55.21
C ASN A 600 -33.04 -16.28 55.02
N GLY A 601 -34.23 -16.47 54.45
CA GLY A 601 -35.05 -15.35 53.97
C GLY A 601 -34.34 -14.62 52.81
N SER A 602 -34.05 -13.33 53.01
CA SER A 602 -33.32 -12.48 52.06
C SER A 602 -31.83 -12.32 52.35
N GLU A 603 -31.33 -12.89 53.45
CA GLU A 603 -29.92 -12.76 53.87
C GLU A 603 -29.09 -13.93 53.36
N THR A 604 -27.95 -13.64 52.71
CA THR A 604 -26.96 -14.64 52.30
C THR A 604 -26.07 -15.00 53.48
N ILE A 605 -26.24 -16.21 54.00
CA ILE A 605 -25.52 -16.75 55.16
C ILE A 605 -24.12 -17.23 54.76
N SER A 606 -23.97 -17.83 53.57
CA SER A 606 -22.67 -18.15 52.99
C SER A 606 -22.74 -18.35 51.48
N SER A 607 -21.57 -18.31 50.82
CA SER A 607 -21.40 -18.76 49.45
C SER A 607 -20.25 -19.76 49.40
N VAL A 608 -20.46 -20.92 48.77
CA VAL A 608 -19.48 -22.01 48.68
C VAL A 608 -19.32 -22.44 47.23
N ILE A 609 -18.08 -22.46 46.74
CA ILE A 609 -17.74 -22.98 45.41
C ILE A 609 -17.26 -24.42 45.55
N ILE A 610 -18.06 -25.37 45.06
CA ILE A 610 -17.74 -26.79 45.05
C ILE A 610 -17.10 -27.14 43.71
N THR A 611 -15.89 -27.68 43.77
CA THR A 611 -15.12 -28.08 42.59
C THR A 611 -15.24 -29.58 42.39
N THR A 612 -15.85 -30.01 41.27
CA THR A 612 -16.01 -31.43 40.90
C THR A 612 -15.28 -31.74 39.60
N LYS A 613 -14.91 -33.01 39.38
CA LYS A 613 -14.29 -33.48 38.13
C LYS A 613 -15.23 -34.45 37.43
N ASN A 614 -15.55 -34.18 36.17
CA ASN A 614 -16.50 -34.95 35.35
C ASN A 614 -17.87 -35.09 36.08
N ASP A 615 -18.57 -36.21 35.88
CA ASP A 615 -19.89 -36.51 36.48
C ASP A 615 -19.87 -36.79 38.00
N GLN A 616 -18.89 -36.25 38.74
CA GLN A 616 -18.86 -36.36 40.20
C GLN A 616 -20.04 -35.60 40.81
N GLU A 617 -20.81 -36.31 41.65
CA GLU A 617 -21.98 -35.76 42.32
C GLU A 617 -21.60 -34.58 43.22
N VAL A 618 -22.22 -33.42 42.98
CA VAL A 618 -21.94 -32.18 43.69
C VAL A 618 -22.62 -32.24 45.07
N ASN A 619 -21.90 -32.72 46.09
CA ASN A 619 -22.41 -32.85 47.45
C ASN A 619 -22.53 -31.47 48.15
N TRP A 620 -23.52 -30.69 47.75
CA TRP A 620 -23.82 -29.38 48.32
C TRP A 620 -24.45 -29.48 49.72
N GLN A 621 -25.22 -30.52 50.01
CA GLN A 621 -25.87 -30.68 51.32
C GLN A 621 -24.86 -30.77 52.48
N ALA A 622 -23.67 -31.33 52.24
CA ALA A 622 -22.58 -31.35 53.22
C ALA A 622 -21.91 -29.98 53.45
N GLN A 623 -22.26 -28.95 52.68
CA GLN A 623 -21.72 -27.58 52.79
C GLN A 623 -22.72 -26.59 53.39
N ILE A 624 -23.83 -27.05 53.95
CA ILE A 624 -24.76 -26.22 54.72
C ILE A 624 -24.01 -25.66 55.96
N PRO A 625 -24.04 -24.34 56.22
CA PRO A 625 -23.35 -23.74 57.36
C PRO A 625 -23.76 -24.33 58.70
N SER A 626 -22.79 -24.51 59.61
CA SER A 626 -23.05 -24.96 60.98
C SER A 626 -24.05 -24.03 61.69
N GLY A 627 -25.01 -24.62 62.39
CA GLY A 627 -26.13 -23.89 62.99
C GLY A 627 -27.29 -23.62 62.03
N TYR A 628 -27.28 -24.16 60.82
CA TYR A 628 -28.40 -24.10 59.86
C TYR A 628 -28.76 -25.49 59.32
N LYS A 629 -30.05 -25.68 59.00
CA LYS A 629 -30.58 -26.86 58.30
C LYS A 629 -31.34 -26.43 57.05
N LEU A 630 -31.54 -27.37 56.12
CA LEU A 630 -32.31 -27.11 54.91
C LEU A 630 -33.76 -26.73 55.23
N LYS A 631 -34.33 -25.74 54.53
CA LYS A 631 -35.75 -25.39 54.70
C LYS A 631 -36.63 -26.58 54.28
N PRO A 632 -37.61 -27.01 55.09
CA PRO A 632 -38.48 -28.15 54.75
C PRO A 632 -39.14 -27.98 53.38
N GLY A 633 -39.06 -29.02 52.55
CA GLY A 633 -39.59 -29.02 51.18
C GLY A 633 -38.71 -28.37 50.11
N PHE A 634 -37.53 -27.84 50.44
CA PHE A 634 -36.60 -27.31 49.43
C PHE A 634 -35.87 -28.42 48.67
N THR A 635 -35.91 -28.38 47.34
CA THR A 635 -35.22 -29.32 46.44
C THR A 635 -34.63 -28.59 45.24
N ILE A 636 -33.42 -28.95 44.82
CA ILE A 636 -32.82 -28.48 43.56
C ILE A 636 -33.10 -29.52 42.47
N SER A 637 -34.06 -29.24 41.59
CA SER A 637 -34.30 -30.04 40.39
C SER A 637 -33.27 -29.71 39.30
N ASN A 638 -32.70 -30.74 38.67
CA ASN A 638 -31.68 -30.65 37.62
C ASN A 638 -30.43 -29.83 38.01
N LEU A 639 -29.75 -30.28 39.08
CA LEU A 639 -28.43 -29.77 39.44
C LEU A 639 -27.41 -30.12 38.35
N GLN A 640 -26.68 -29.12 37.85
CA GLN A 640 -25.67 -29.25 36.81
C GLN A 640 -24.36 -28.60 37.27
N PRO A 641 -23.21 -29.29 37.12
CA PRO A 641 -21.91 -28.71 37.43
C PRO A 641 -21.62 -27.43 36.62
N GLY A 642 -20.91 -26.47 37.23
CA GLY A 642 -20.51 -25.22 36.56
C GLY A 642 -21.54 -24.08 36.64
N LYS A 643 -22.62 -24.23 37.42
CA LYS A 643 -23.67 -23.21 37.60
C LYS A 643 -23.74 -22.68 39.03
N THR A 644 -24.46 -21.57 39.21
CA THR A 644 -24.75 -20.98 40.53
C THR A 644 -26.17 -21.30 40.96
N TYR A 645 -26.34 -21.73 42.21
CA TYR A 645 -27.61 -22.10 42.83
C TYR A 645 -27.82 -21.34 44.14
N THR A 646 -29.07 -21.01 44.45
CA THR A 646 -29.47 -20.39 45.72
C THR A 646 -30.23 -21.42 46.56
N VAL A 647 -29.80 -21.64 47.80
CA VAL A 647 -30.27 -22.71 48.69
C VAL A 647 -30.94 -22.12 49.92
N SER A 648 -32.24 -22.37 50.13
CA SER A 648 -32.94 -21.88 51.32
C SER A 648 -32.64 -22.74 52.55
N VAL A 649 -32.06 -22.11 53.59
CA VAL A 649 -31.76 -22.72 54.89
C VAL A 649 -32.48 -21.96 56.01
N VAL A 650 -32.61 -22.60 57.17
CA VAL A 650 -33.20 -22.04 58.40
C VAL A 650 -32.32 -22.41 59.59
N ASN A 651 -32.27 -21.56 60.62
CA ASN A 651 -31.42 -21.78 61.79
C ASN A 651 -31.82 -23.09 62.53
N ASP A 652 -30.83 -23.92 62.89
CA ASP A 652 -31.03 -25.24 63.52
C ASP A 652 -31.01 -25.17 65.05
N ASN A 653 -30.53 -24.07 65.63
CA ASN A 653 -30.46 -23.86 67.09
C ASN A 653 -31.80 -23.39 67.68
N ILE A 654 -32.77 -24.31 67.70
CA ILE A 654 -33.80 -24.37 68.75
C ILE A 654 -33.91 -25.83 69.18
N LYS A 655 -33.37 -26.17 70.35
CA LYS A 655 -33.67 -27.41 71.08
C LYS A 655 -33.68 -27.19 72.58
N ASP A 656 -34.65 -27.81 73.23
CA ASP A 656 -34.72 -27.98 74.67
C ASP A 656 -33.50 -28.75 75.21
N VAL A 657 -33.07 -28.34 76.41
CA VAL A 657 -32.48 -29.10 77.55
C VAL A 657 -32.21 -30.61 77.30
N ASP A 658 -31.07 -31.23 77.62
CA ASP A 658 -30.27 -31.10 78.85
C ASP A 658 -28.91 -31.87 78.82
N ASP A 659 -28.05 -31.52 79.78
CA ASP A 659 -26.97 -32.20 80.53
C ASP A 659 -25.69 -32.91 79.95
N ASP A 660 -24.62 -32.65 80.71
CA ASP A 660 -23.37 -33.39 81.07
C ASP A 660 -22.28 -33.94 80.10
N LYS A 661 -21.16 -33.17 80.00
CA LYS A 661 -19.70 -33.51 80.21
C LYS A 661 -19.02 -34.79 79.60
N PRO A 662 -17.65 -34.86 79.47
CA PRO A 662 -16.64 -33.83 79.13
C PRO A 662 -15.40 -34.29 78.27
N LYS A 663 -14.62 -33.32 77.73
CA LYS A 663 -13.18 -33.38 77.27
C LYS A 663 -12.83 -34.16 75.96
N PRO A 664 -11.66 -33.89 75.30
CA PRO A 664 -10.54 -32.99 75.66
C PRO A 664 -10.22 -31.86 74.63
N LEU A 665 -9.15 -31.09 74.90
CA LEU A 665 -8.67 -29.95 74.09
C LEU A 665 -8.06 -30.33 72.71
N PRO A 666 -7.92 -29.37 71.78
CA PRO A 666 -7.42 -29.60 70.42
C PRO A 666 -5.91 -29.87 70.38
N LYS A 667 -5.48 -30.56 69.32
CA LYS A 667 -4.08 -30.58 68.88
C LYS A 667 -3.91 -29.57 67.75
N GLU A 668 -2.85 -28.79 67.84
CA GLU A 668 -2.50 -27.68 66.94
C GLU A 668 -2.31 -28.17 65.49
N GLU A 669 -3.09 -27.61 64.54
CA GLU A 669 -2.89 -27.85 63.10
C GLU A 669 -1.96 -26.78 62.50
N GLU A 670 -1.03 -27.24 61.66
CA GLU A 670 -0.02 -26.39 61.04
C GLU A 670 -0.64 -25.38 60.06
N LYS A 671 -0.21 -24.12 60.14
CA LYS A 671 -0.52 -23.11 59.14
C LYS A 671 0.12 -23.49 57.80
N VAL A 672 -0.70 -23.79 56.79
CA VAL A 672 -0.23 -23.85 55.40
C VAL A 672 0.07 -22.44 54.90
N ASP A 673 1.35 -22.18 54.64
CA ASP A 673 1.86 -20.88 54.17
C ASP A 673 1.57 -20.68 52.67
N ILE A 674 0.43 -20.06 52.36
CA ILE A 674 0.10 -19.60 51.01
C ILE A 674 0.91 -18.33 50.69
N THR A 675 2.13 -18.54 50.20
CA THR A 675 2.93 -17.47 49.59
C THR A 675 2.19 -16.89 48.37
N PRO A 676 1.98 -15.56 48.29
CA PRO A 676 1.30 -14.95 47.15
C PRO A 676 2.07 -15.21 45.84
N TYR A 677 1.36 -15.58 44.78
CA TYR A 677 1.94 -15.67 43.44
C TYR A 677 2.36 -14.27 42.96
N VAL A 678 3.67 -14.02 42.90
CA VAL A 678 4.25 -12.78 42.36
C VAL A 678 4.70 -13.04 40.92
N ALA A 679 4.11 -12.31 39.97
CA ALA A 679 4.47 -12.37 38.56
C ALA A 679 5.94 -11.99 38.34
N LYS A 680 6.67 -12.82 37.57
CA LYS A 680 8.07 -12.54 37.22
C LYS A 680 8.13 -11.52 36.08
N ALA A 681 8.74 -10.37 36.34
CA ALA A 681 8.84 -9.26 35.38
C ALA A 681 9.46 -9.65 34.02
N GLY A 682 10.38 -10.62 34.01
CA GLY A 682 11.16 -10.98 32.84
C GLY A 682 12.51 -10.23 32.77
N PRO A 683 13.30 -10.44 31.72
CA PRO A 683 14.61 -9.80 31.58
C PRO A 683 14.49 -8.28 31.31
N ASN A 684 15.59 -7.57 31.58
CA ASN A 684 15.76 -6.20 31.13
C ASN A 684 15.94 -6.13 29.61
N ILE A 685 15.42 -5.07 29.00
CA ILE A 685 15.55 -4.77 27.57
C ILE A 685 16.84 -3.99 27.32
N ASP A 686 17.67 -4.50 26.42
CA ASP A 686 18.75 -3.75 25.79
C ASP A 686 18.43 -3.58 24.30
N VAL A 687 18.02 -2.36 23.95
CA VAL A 687 17.60 -1.96 22.60
C VAL A 687 18.69 -2.10 21.52
N ASN A 688 19.96 -2.26 21.91
CA ASN A 688 21.06 -2.50 20.97
C ASN A 688 21.19 -4.00 20.61
N ASN A 689 20.73 -4.88 21.51
CA ASN A 689 20.85 -6.33 21.41
C ASN A 689 19.51 -7.04 21.10
N ILE A 690 18.47 -6.30 20.69
CA ILE A 690 17.22 -6.88 20.22
C ILE A 690 17.46 -7.64 18.92
N LYS A 691 17.09 -8.92 18.92
CA LYS A 691 16.91 -9.71 17.70
C LYS A 691 15.62 -9.26 17.02
N VAL A 692 15.74 -8.28 16.13
CA VAL A 692 14.75 -8.07 15.08
C VAL A 692 14.96 -9.17 14.03
N ASP A 693 13.90 -9.68 13.41
CA ASP A 693 14.04 -10.45 12.17
C ASP A 693 14.67 -9.53 11.11
N GLU A 694 15.99 -9.61 10.94
CA GLU A 694 16.68 -8.84 9.91
C GLU A 694 16.16 -9.28 8.53
N PRO A 695 16.00 -8.34 7.57
CA PRO A 695 15.63 -8.63 6.20
C PRO A 695 16.43 -9.81 5.64
N LYS A 696 15.79 -10.98 5.52
CA LYS A 696 16.35 -12.10 4.75
C LYS A 696 16.24 -11.73 3.29
N ILE A 697 17.28 -11.08 2.78
CA ILE A 697 17.40 -10.76 1.35
C ILE A 697 17.24 -12.07 0.59
N THR A 698 16.19 -12.16 -0.22
CA THR A 698 15.77 -13.38 -0.91
C THR A 698 16.64 -13.70 -2.12
N THR A 699 17.53 -12.79 -2.51
CA THR A 699 18.62 -13.06 -3.46
C THR A 699 19.65 -14.03 -2.87
N GLY A 700 19.32 -15.32 -2.88
CA GLY A 700 20.30 -16.38 -2.62
C GLY A 700 21.55 -16.17 -3.48
N GLU A 701 22.73 -16.30 -2.87
CA GLU A 701 24.00 -15.90 -3.48
C GLU A 701 24.12 -16.44 -4.92
N SER A 702 24.33 -15.55 -5.88
CA SER A 702 24.62 -15.95 -7.25
C SER A 702 25.99 -16.59 -7.31
N LYS A 703 26.03 -17.92 -7.39
CA LYS A 703 27.12 -18.59 -8.10
C LYS A 703 26.90 -18.38 -9.59
N GLY A 704 27.30 -17.21 -10.09
CA GLY A 704 27.53 -17.03 -11.52
C GLY A 704 28.64 -17.99 -11.97
N LYS A 705 28.83 -18.16 -13.29
CA LYS A 705 30.03 -18.88 -13.75
C LYS A 705 31.27 -18.14 -13.25
N GLU A 706 32.24 -18.88 -12.71
CA GLU A 706 33.50 -18.28 -12.26
C GLU A 706 34.15 -17.48 -13.39
N VAL A 707 34.69 -16.29 -13.07
CA VAL A 707 35.44 -15.49 -14.03
C VAL A 707 36.64 -16.32 -14.50
N SER A 708 36.87 -16.40 -15.83
CA SER A 708 37.92 -17.27 -16.33
C SER A 708 39.29 -16.87 -15.79
N ALA A 709 40.22 -17.83 -15.67
CA ALA A 709 41.56 -17.54 -15.17
C ALA A 709 42.33 -16.51 -16.04
N ALA A 710 41.96 -16.38 -17.32
CA ALA A 710 42.49 -15.35 -18.21
C ALA A 710 41.90 -13.97 -17.88
N ASP A 711 40.57 -13.88 -17.78
CA ASP A 711 39.83 -12.64 -17.47
C ASP A 711 40.21 -12.09 -16.08
N ALA A 712 40.25 -12.96 -15.07
CA ALA A 712 40.67 -12.61 -13.72
C ALA A 712 42.12 -12.10 -13.68
N LYS A 713 43.00 -12.60 -14.57
CA LYS A 713 44.39 -12.13 -14.70
C LYS A 713 44.45 -10.75 -15.38
N ILE A 714 43.63 -10.49 -16.40
CA ILE A 714 43.52 -9.18 -17.05
C ILE A 714 43.10 -8.12 -16.02
N ILE A 715 42.01 -8.37 -15.28
CA ILE A 715 41.48 -7.46 -14.27
C ILE A 715 42.51 -7.20 -13.16
N LYS A 716 43.19 -8.24 -12.66
CA LYS A 716 44.23 -8.09 -11.62
C LYS A 716 45.45 -7.30 -12.10
N ASN A 717 45.88 -7.51 -13.34
CA ASN A 717 46.98 -6.73 -13.93
C ASN A 717 46.61 -5.25 -14.08
N ALA A 718 45.42 -4.95 -14.61
CA ALA A 718 44.92 -3.60 -14.73
C ALA A 718 44.81 -2.90 -13.36
N PHE A 719 44.30 -3.59 -12.34
CA PHE A 719 44.25 -3.04 -10.98
C PHE A 719 45.61 -2.88 -10.31
N ALA A 720 46.61 -3.70 -10.63
CA ALA A 720 47.98 -3.48 -10.16
C ALA A 720 48.59 -2.19 -10.74
N ASP A 721 48.32 -1.89 -12.01
CA ASP A 721 48.74 -0.65 -12.65
C ASP A 721 47.98 0.57 -12.10
N ILE A 722 46.66 0.47 -11.91
CA ILE A 722 45.85 1.48 -11.21
C ILE A 722 46.40 1.72 -9.79
N GLN A 723 46.69 0.67 -9.02
CA GLN A 723 47.22 0.79 -7.67
C GLN A 723 48.54 1.56 -7.64
N LYS A 724 49.48 1.20 -8.52
CA LYS A 724 50.79 1.84 -8.62
C LYS A 724 50.67 3.33 -8.95
N LEU A 725 49.79 3.69 -9.89
CA LEU A 725 49.60 5.07 -10.32
C LEU A 725 48.73 5.87 -9.33
N SER A 726 47.87 5.23 -8.54
CA SER A 726 47.02 5.90 -7.54
C SER A 726 47.78 6.61 -6.43
N GLY A 727 49.00 6.17 -6.11
CA GLY A 727 49.89 6.92 -5.23
C GLY A 727 50.28 8.27 -5.83
N ILE A 728 50.60 8.30 -7.13
CA ILE A 728 51.01 9.50 -7.87
C ILE A 728 49.84 10.47 -8.01
N VAL A 729 48.62 9.96 -8.26
CA VAL A 729 47.37 10.77 -8.31
C VAL A 729 47.19 11.63 -7.05
N VAL A 730 47.58 11.12 -5.88
CA VAL A 730 47.49 11.83 -4.60
C VAL A 730 48.75 12.64 -4.27
N SER A 731 49.95 12.17 -4.67
CA SER A 731 51.22 12.76 -4.23
C SER A 731 51.89 13.75 -5.21
N GLY A 732 51.39 13.91 -6.44
CA GLY A 732 52.03 14.75 -7.45
C GLY A 732 51.20 14.93 -8.72
N LYS A 733 51.81 15.52 -9.77
CA LYS A 733 51.17 15.64 -11.09
C LYS A 733 51.46 14.40 -11.93
N LEU A 734 50.42 13.82 -12.54
CA LEU A 734 50.59 12.75 -13.52
C LEU A 734 51.25 13.26 -14.80
N SER A 735 52.08 12.43 -15.43
CA SER A 735 52.50 12.66 -16.82
C SER A 735 51.43 12.18 -17.81
N GLU A 736 51.47 12.65 -19.06
CA GLU A 736 50.58 12.15 -20.11
C GLU A 736 50.79 10.64 -20.37
N ALA A 737 52.00 10.10 -20.11
CA ALA A 737 52.26 8.66 -20.16
C ALA A 737 51.55 7.88 -19.04
N ASP A 738 51.53 8.41 -17.80
CA ASP A 738 50.78 7.82 -16.69
C ASP A 738 49.27 7.86 -16.93
N ILE A 739 48.78 8.95 -17.54
CA ILE A 739 47.37 9.14 -17.90
C ILE A 739 46.94 8.14 -18.98
N ASN A 740 47.74 7.98 -20.05
CA ASN A 740 47.50 6.94 -21.06
C ASN A 740 47.49 5.54 -20.43
N LYS A 741 48.44 5.25 -19.54
CA LYS A 741 48.50 3.94 -18.87
C LYS A 741 47.31 3.67 -17.95
N LEU A 742 46.81 4.69 -17.24
CA LEU A 742 45.55 4.61 -16.51
C LEU A 742 44.36 4.36 -17.43
N ALA A 743 44.34 4.97 -18.62
CA ALA A 743 43.27 4.80 -19.60
C ALA A 743 43.24 3.38 -20.16
N ASP A 744 44.39 2.82 -20.52
CA ASP A 744 44.50 1.43 -20.99
C ASP A 744 44.05 0.43 -19.91
N ALA A 745 44.43 0.65 -18.65
CA ALA A 745 44.01 -0.19 -17.52
C ALA A 745 42.49 -0.08 -17.26
N TYR A 746 41.92 1.12 -17.31
CA TYR A 746 40.47 1.31 -17.19
C TYR A 746 39.71 0.67 -18.35
N LYS A 747 40.17 0.90 -19.59
CA LYS A 747 39.58 0.35 -20.81
C LYS A 747 39.52 -1.18 -20.75
N ALA A 748 40.62 -1.83 -20.37
CA ALA A 748 40.69 -3.29 -20.24
C ALA A 748 39.64 -3.88 -19.29
N ILE A 749 39.21 -3.15 -18.24
CA ILE A 749 38.16 -3.57 -17.32
C ILE A 749 36.77 -3.14 -17.84
N TYR A 750 36.68 -1.93 -18.41
CA TYR A 750 35.43 -1.32 -18.88
C TYR A 750 34.82 -2.09 -20.05
N GLU A 751 35.63 -2.55 -21.00
CA GLU A 751 35.20 -3.33 -22.17
C GLU A 751 34.80 -4.78 -21.82
N MET A 752 35.19 -5.28 -20.64
CA MET A 752 34.72 -6.58 -20.12
C MET A 752 33.35 -6.49 -19.44
N SER A 753 32.86 -5.28 -19.14
CA SER A 753 31.63 -5.09 -18.36
C SER A 753 30.39 -4.95 -19.24
N TYR A 754 29.48 -5.92 -19.15
CA TYR A 754 28.19 -5.90 -19.87
C TYR A 754 27.32 -4.68 -19.55
N THR A 755 27.54 -3.97 -18.44
CA THR A 755 26.78 -2.74 -18.14
C THR A 755 27.06 -1.61 -19.13
N ASN A 756 28.10 -1.79 -19.96
CA ASN A 756 28.56 -0.85 -20.96
C ASN A 756 28.27 -1.37 -22.39
N ASP A 757 27.43 -2.38 -22.56
CA ASP A 757 27.13 -2.97 -23.88
C ASP A 757 26.53 -1.89 -24.82
N GLY A 758 27.25 -1.57 -25.89
CA GLY A 758 26.98 -0.44 -26.80
C GLY A 758 27.64 0.91 -26.46
N MET A 759 28.20 1.11 -25.26
CA MET A 759 28.97 2.30 -24.89
C MET A 759 30.48 2.06 -25.09
N GLN A 760 31.06 2.67 -26.12
CA GLN A 760 32.50 2.63 -26.34
C GLN A 760 33.24 3.44 -25.25
N PHE A 761 34.39 2.94 -24.80
CA PHE A 761 35.25 3.65 -23.85
C PHE A 761 35.78 4.95 -24.47
N ASN A 762 35.27 6.10 -24.02
CA ASN A 762 35.74 7.41 -24.46
C ASN A 762 37.05 7.77 -23.74
N ASN A 763 38.16 7.56 -24.45
CA ASN A 763 39.51 7.80 -23.93
C ASN A 763 39.70 9.28 -23.53
N ASP A 764 39.31 10.22 -24.39
CA ASP A 764 39.50 11.66 -24.13
C ASP A 764 38.69 12.13 -22.91
N TYR A 765 37.44 11.66 -22.76
CA TYR A 765 36.64 11.93 -21.57
C TYR A 765 37.27 11.35 -20.29
N PHE A 766 37.83 10.13 -20.35
CA PHE A 766 38.54 9.55 -19.21
C PHE A 766 39.80 10.35 -18.85
N LYS A 767 40.56 10.81 -19.86
CA LYS A 767 41.75 11.65 -19.66
C LYS A 767 41.38 12.95 -18.94
N ASP A 768 40.30 13.61 -19.38
CA ASP A 768 39.82 14.84 -18.74
C ASP A 768 39.31 14.60 -17.32
N TYR A 769 38.63 13.47 -17.07
CA TYR A 769 38.21 13.04 -15.74
C TYR A 769 39.39 12.81 -14.78
N ILE A 770 40.44 12.10 -15.22
CA ILE A 770 41.64 11.88 -14.40
C ILE A 770 42.45 13.17 -14.22
N LYS A 771 42.54 14.03 -15.24
CA LYS A 771 43.15 15.37 -15.13
C LYS A 771 42.40 16.22 -14.11
N PHE A 772 41.06 16.16 -14.08
CA PHE A 772 40.25 16.82 -13.06
C PHE A 772 40.47 16.24 -11.66
N ILE A 773 40.55 14.92 -11.49
CA ILE A 773 40.83 14.30 -10.17
C ILE A 773 42.21 14.72 -9.62
N ASN A 774 43.23 14.80 -10.48
CA ASN A 774 44.60 15.12 -10.09
C ASN A 774 44.86 16.63 -9.93
N ASP A 775 44.20 17.49 -10.73
CA ASP A 775 44.23 18.95 -10.58
C ASP A 775 42.84 19.57 -10.87
N PRO A 776 41.93 19.62 -9.87
CA PRO A 776 40.58 20.16 -10.04
C PRO A 776 40.52 21.65 -10.42
N LYS A 777 41.65 22.37 -10.33
CA LYS A 777 41.79 23.79 -10.71
C LYS A 777 42.31 23.94 -12.14
N GLY A 778 43.05 22.96 -12.65
CA GLY A 778 43.60 22.94 -14.00
C GLY A 778 42.56 22.69 -15.10
N ASN A 779 41.43 22.07 -14.78
CA ASN A 779 40.33 21.83 -15.74
C ASN A 779 38.98 22.38 -15.23
N PRO A 780 38.76 23.71 -15.26
CA PRO A 780 37.57 24.35 -14.69
C PRO A 780 36.27 24.06 -15.47
N ASN A 781 36.36 23.62 -16.72
CA ASN A 781 35.22 23.35 -17.59
C ASN A 781 34.66 21.92 -17.39
N PHE A 782 35.44 21.01 -16.81
CA PHE A 782 34.95 19.68 -16.45
C PHE A 782 33.98 19.80 -15.26
N THR A 783 32.69 19.56 -15.53
CA THR A 783 31.61 19.68 -14.56
C THR A 783 31.04 18.32 -14.22
N PHE A 784 30.90 18.03 -12.92
CA PHE A 784 30.41 16.75 -12.43
C PHE A 784 29.18 16.92 -11.51
N PRO A 785 28.09 16.15 -11.70
CA PRO A 785 26.94 16.15 -10.79
C PRO A 785 27.36 15.84 -9.34
N GLY A 786 27.16 16.79 -8.44
CA GLY A 786 27.50 16.62 -7.02
C GLY A 786 28.93 17.04 -6.64
N LYS A 787 29.68 17.72 -7.51
CA LYS A 787 30.92 18.45 -7.15
C LYS A 787 30.70 19.25 -5.85
N ARG A 788 31.50 19.00 -4.83
CA ARG A 788 31.55 19.79 -3.59
C ARG A 788 32.84 20.60 -3.51
N ASP A 789 32.73 21.84 -3.07
CA ASP A 789 33.92 22.68 -2.88
C ASP A 789 34.71 22.20 -1.67
N GLY A 790 36.01 21.96 -1.86
CA GLY A 790 36.94 21.55 -0.80
C GLY A 790 37.10 20.04 -0.59
N GLU A 791 36.48 19.16 -1.40
CA GLU A 791 36.75 17.72 -1.34
C GLU A 791 38.09 17.34 -2.00
N ASP A 792 38.81 16.39 -1.40
CA ASP A 792 40.02 15.78 -1.95
C ASP A 792 39.63 14.63 -2.89
N TYR A 793 39.37 14.98 -4.14
CA TYR A 793 38.96 14.02 -5.18
C TYR A 793 40.01 12.94 -5.44
N ALA A 794 41.29 13.24 -5.29
CA ALA A 794 42.38 12.27 -5.46
C ALA A 794 42.33 11.20 -4.35
N ALA A 795 42.17 11.60 -3.09
CA ALA A 795 42.05 10.68 -1.96
C ALA A 795 40.76 9.84 -2.02
N LEU A 796 39.63 10.45 -2.42
CA LEU A 796 38.35 9.73 -2.60
C LEU A 796 38.46 8.68 -3.72
N TRP A 797 39.01 9.05 -4.87
CA TRP A 797 39.22 8.13 -5.99
C TRP A 797 40.17 7.00 -5.63
N LYS A 798 41.29 7.30 -4.94
CA LYS A 798 42.21 6.27 -4.44
C LYS A 798 41.51 5.29 -3.49
N THR A 799 40.72 5.80 -2.54
CA THR A 799 39.97 4.98 -1.57
C THR A 799 39.01 4.02 -2.28
N MET A 800 38.31 4.50 -3.33
CA MET A 800 37.46 3.66 -4.18
C MET A 800 38.27 2.56 -4.88
N MET A 801 39.43 2.87 -5.46
CA MET A 801 40.30 1.87 -6.12
C MET A 801 40.87 0.84 -5.11
N ASP A 802 41.33 1.28 -3.94
CA ASP A 802 41.82 0.40 -2.88
C ASP A 802 40.72 -0.59 -2.39
N ASN A 803 39.48 -0.13 -2.30
CA ASN A 803 38.34 -0.99 -1.95
C ASN A 803 38.05 -2.05 -3.03
N TYR A 804 38.12 -1.71 -4.32
CA TYR A 804 38.00 -2.69 -5.40
C TYR A 804 39.08 -3.78 -5.27
N ILE A 805 40.33 -3.38 -5.02
CA ILE A 805 41.46 -4.31 -4.84
C ILE A 805 41.22 -5.23 -3.63
N LYS A 806 40.76 -4.67 -2.50
CA LYS A 806 40.46 -5.43 -1.27
C LYS A 806 39.32 -6.44 -1.45
N GLN A 807 38.36 -6.15 -2.31
CA GLN A 807 37.20 -7.00 -2.58
C GLN A 807 37.45 -8.01 -3.73
N MET A 808 38.46 -7.76 -4.56
CA MET A 808 38.75 -8.43 -5.83
C MET A 808 38.56 -9.95 -5.83
N ASP A 809 39.34 -10.68 -5.03
CA ASP A 809 39.31 -12.15 -5.02
C ASP A 809 37.94 -12.70 -4.59
N SER A 810 37.25 -12.03 -3.66
CA SER A 810 35.95 -12.48 -3.16
C SER A 810 34.83 -12.30 -4.19
N PHE A 811 34.91 -11.29 -5.06
CA PHE A 811 33.89 -11.02 -6.08
C PHE A 811 34.17 -11.77 -7.39
N LEU A 812 35.44 -11.88 -7.82
CA LEU A 812 35.82 -12.72 -8.96
C LEU A 812 35.42 -14.19 -8.73
N ALA A 813 35.61 -14.71 -7.51
CA ALA A 813 35.15 -16.05 -7.11
C ALA A 813 33.60 -16.22 -7.07
N LYS A 814 32.84 -15.12 -7.12
CA LYS A 814 31.37 -15.12 -7.27
C LYS A 814 30.91 -14.91 -8.72
N GLY A 815 31.84 -14.90 -9.69
CA GLY A 815 31.54 -14.61 -11.10
C GLY A 815 31.36 -13.13 -11.41
N MET A 816 31.76 -12.24 -10.49
CA MET A 816 31.55 -10.78 -10.60
C MET A 816 32.83 -10.03 -10.90
N ILE A 817 32.74 -9.04 -11.78
CA ILE A 817 33.81 -8.14 -12.22
C ILE A 817 33.51 -6.69 -11.78
N PRO A 818 34.54 -5.82 -11.68
CA PRO A 818 34.36 -4.42 -11.31
C PRO A 818 33.57 -3.64 -12.37
N VAL A 819 32.61 -2.82 -11.94
CA VAL A 819 31.88 -1.89 -12.83
C VAL A 819 32.43 -0.48 -12.62
N LEU A 820 33.27 -0.04 -13.55
CA LEU A 820 33.92 1.27 -13.48
C LEU A 820 33.08 2.33 -14.22
N HIS A 821 32.39 3.17 -13.44
CA HIS A 821 31.63 4.30 -14.00
C HIS A 821 32.53 5.49 -14.30
N LEU A 822 32.55 5.92 -15.57
CA LEU A 822 33.17 7.18 -15.99
C LEU A 822 32.28 8.33 -15.53
N GLY A 823 32.84 9.26 -14.75
CA GLY A 823 32.02 10.29 -14.10
C GLY A 823 31.03 9.68 -13.10
N SER A 824 31.55 9.10 -12.02
CA SER A 824 30.79 8.93 -10.78
C SER A 824 31.75 8.85 -9.60
N MET A 825 31.58 9.73 -8.61
CA MET A 825 32.36 9.74 -7.37
C MET A 825 31.52 9.27 -6.19
N SER A 826 30.83 8.14 -6.39
CA SER A 826 30.27 7.35 -5.29
C SER A 826 31.40 6.60 -4.58
N LEU A 827 31.42 6.63 -3.25
CA LEU A 827 32.27 5.74 -2.44
C LEU A 827 31.80 4.27 -2.47
N GLY A 828 30.67 3.98 -3.11
CA GLY A 828 30.18 2.62 -3.33
C GLY A 828 30.87 1.95 -4.52
N ASN A 829 31.62 0.89 -4.26
CA ASN A 829 32.14 -0.02 -5.27
C ASN A 829 31.02 -0.85 -5.89
N THR A 830 30.89 -0.84 -7.21
CA THR A 830 29.86 -1.59 -7.95
C THR A 830 30.50 -2.82 -8.60
N TRP A 831 29.87 -3.97 -8.41
CA TRP A 831 30.28 -5.24 -9.00
C TRP A 831 29.10 -5.82 -9.79
N GLY A 832 29.38 -6.35 -10.98
CA GLY A 832 28.38 -6.98 -11.85
C GLY A 832 28.87 -8.34 -12.33
N PRO A 833 27.99 -9.31 -12.65
CA PRO A 833 28.41 -10.57 -13.26
C PRO A 833 29.14 -10.31 -14.59
N ILE A 834 30.04 -11.19 -15.03
CA ILE A 834 30.66 -11.03 -16.36
C ILE A 834 29.65 -11.22 -17.51
N ASN A 835 28.58 -11.98 -17.29
CA ASN A 835 27.52 -12.26 -18.26
C ASN A 835 26.21 -11.53 -17.89
N PRO A 836 25.57 -10.75 -18.78
CA PRO A 836 24.28 -10.11 -18.51
C PRO A 836 23.17 -11.11 -18.17
N ALA A 837 23.24 -12.34 -18.66
CA ALA A 837 22.28 -13.41 -18.35
C ALA A 837 22.40 -13.95 -16.92
N ASP A 838 23.49 -13.67 -16.20
CA ASP A 838 23.64 -14.02 -14.78
C ASP A 838 23.14 -12.88 -13.85
N ASN A 839 22.78 -11.71 -14.40
CA ASN A 839 22.24 -10.59 -13.62
C ASN A 839 20.78 -10.83 -13.23
N LYS A 840 20.57 -11.27 -11.98
CA LYS A 840 19.23 -11.51 -11.40
C LYS A 840 18.31 -10.30 -11.41
N VAL A 841 18.83 -9.08 -11.21
CA VAL A 841 18.01 -7.84 -11.21
C VAL A 841 17.51 -7.55 -12.62
N ARG A 842 18.42 -7.56 -13.60
CA ARG A 842 18.10 -7.40 -15.02
C ARG A 842 17.08 -8.45 -15.50
N ASN A 843 17.33 -9.73 -15.22
CA ASN A 843 16.44 -10.82 -15.61
C ASN A 843 15.07 -10.72 -14.91
N LYS A 844 15.03 -10.27 -13.65
CA LYS A 844 13.78 -9.97 -12.96
C LYS A 844 13.03 -8.84 -13.65
N MET A 845 13.68 -7.75 -14.04
CA MET A 845 13.02 -6.64 -14.75
C MET A 845 12.46 -7.11 -16.11
N ILE A 846 13.20 -7.91 -16.87
CA ILE A 846 12.71 -8.53 -18.12
C ILE A 846 11.48 -9.42 -17.83
N GLN A 847 11.52 -10.26 -16.79
CA GLN A 847 10.40 -11.13 -16.45
C GLN A 847 9.17 -10.35 -15.96
N ASP A 848 9.38 -9.32 -15.13
CA ASP A 848 8.32 -8.44 -14.64
C ASP A 848 7.66 -7.67 -15.80
N ASN A 849 8.44 -7.25 -16.81
CA ASN A 849 7.94 -6.64 -18.04
C ASN A 849 7.20 -7.63 -18.96
N LYS A 850 7.63 -8.89 -19.05
CA LYS A 850 6.92 -9.96 -19.75
C LYS A 850 5.59 -10.31 -19.06
N ASN A 851 5.52 -10.15 -17.74
CA ASN A 851 4.31 -10.39 -16.94
C ASN A 851 3.26 -9.24 -17.00
N ARG A 852 3.51 -8.15 -17.75
CA ARG A 852 2.57 -7.04 -17.91
C ARG A 852 1.46 -7.36 -18.92
N ILE A 853 0.34 -6.64 -18.86
CA ILE A 853 -0.74 -6.70 -19.87
C ILE A 853 -0.30 -6.11 -21.21
N LEU A 854 0.51 -5.06 -21.17
CA LEU A 854 1.24 -4.52 -22.33
C LEU A 854 2.67 -5.05 -22.28
N SER A 855 2.79 -6.36 -22.46
CA SER A 855 4.04 -7.11 -22.28
C SER A 855 5.13 -6.66 -23.25
N ASN A 856 6.38 -6.75 -22.79
CA ASN A 856 7.59 -6.56 -23.60
C ASN A 856 8.76 -7.27 -22.91
N ASP A 857 9.87 -7.44 -23.60
CA ASP A 857 11.09 -8.09 -23.12
C ASP A 857 12.22 -7.09 -22.78
N SER A 858 11.91 -5.81 -22.63
CA SER A 858 12.89 -4.80 -22.22
C SER A 858 13.43 -5.07 -20.82
N GLU A 859 14.72 -4.82 -20.64
CA GLU A 859 15.38 -4.76 -19.33
C GLU A 859 15.09 -3.47 -18.55
N TYR A 860 14.45 -2.47 -19.17
CA TYR A 860 14.14 -1.18 -18.56
C TYR A 860 12.66 -1.07 -18.15
N ASN A 861 12.42 -0.41 -17.01
CA ASN A 861 11.08 0.09 -16.65
C ASN A 861 10.77 1.38 -17.43
N ARG A 862 9.50 1.81 -17.45
CA ARG A 862 9.16 3.11 -18.04
C ARG A 862 9.80 4.25 -17.26
N ASN A 863 10.31 5.22 -18.01
CA ASN A 863 10.76 6.50 -17.46
C ASN A 863 9.55 7.34 -17.00
N PRO A 864 9.76 8.40 -16.19
CA PRO A 864 8.69 9.21 -15.61
C PRO A 864 7.75 9.86 -16.64
N SER A 865 8.30 10.29 -17.79
CA SER A 865 7.51 10.91 -18.87
C SER A 865 6.58 9.88 -19.51
N ALA A 866 7.10 8.69 -19.83
CA ALA A 866 6.32 7.59 -20.39
C ALA A 866 5.22 7.11 -19.42
N ILE A 867 5.47 7.15 -18.10
CA ILE A 867 4.44 6.89 -17.09
C ILE A 867 3.31 7.92 -17.18
N VAL A 868 3.60 9.23 -17.10
CA VAL A 868 2.57 10.31 -17.17
C VAL A 868 1.78 10.27 -18.48
N ASN A 869 2.47 10.02 -19.60
CA ASN A 869 1.87 10.02 -20.93
C ASN A 869 1.14 8.70 -21.28
N ASN A 870 1.12 7.71 -20.39
CA ASN A 870 0.62 6.35 -20.66
C ASN A 870 1.28 5.73 -21.91
N GLU A 871 2.58 5.88 -22.05
CA GLU A 871 3.37 5.26 -23.11
C GLU A 871 3.97 3.95 -22.59
N PHE A 872 3.96 2.91 -23.42
CA PHE A 872 4.43 1.57 -23.03
C PHE A 872 5.51 1.12 -24.00
N ILE A 873 6.62 0.61 -23.46
CA ILE A 873 7.80 0.24 -24.25
C ILE A 873 7.39 -0.83 -25.28
N GLY A 874 7.59 -0.52 -26.56
CA GLY A 874 7.24 -1.44 -27.65
C GLY A 874 5.76 -1.47 -28.04
N TRP A 875 4.94 -0.49 -27.62
CA TRP A 875 3.53 -0.40 -28.01
C TRP A 875 3.19 0.98 -28.61
N LYS A 876 2.52 0.98 -29.77
CA LYS A 876 2.01 2.19 -30.42
C LYS A 876 0.64 2.54 -29.85
N LYS A 877 0.51 3.73 -29.25
CA LYS A 877 -0.75 4.31 -28.77
C LYS A 877 -1.49 5.04 -29.90
N SER A 878 -2.80 4.86 -29.98
CA SER A 878 -3.68 5.57 -30.93
C SER A 878 -5.02 5.92 -30.28
N ASN A 879 -5.66 7.02 -30.70
CA ASN A 879 -6.94 7.46 -30.15
C ASN A 879 -8.10 6.65 -30.77
N ALA A 880 -8.94 6.08 -29.91
CA ALA A 880 -10.12 5.30 -30.27
C ALA A 880 -11.41 5.85 -29.61
N THR A 881 -11.37 7.07 -29.05
CA THR A 881 -12.48 7.67 -28.28
C THR A 881 -13.80 7.71 -29.06
N SER A 882 -13.76 8.00 -30.36
CA SER A 882 -14.94 8.05 -31.23
C SER A 882 -15.69 6.71 -31.35
N GLU A 883 -14.99 5.58 -31.20
CA GLU A 883 -15.63 4.25 -31.18
C GLU A 883 -16.49 4.01 -29.92
N TYR A 884 -16.39 4.91 -28.93
CA TYR A 884 -17.03 4.83 -27.61
C TYR A 884 -17.92 6.03 -27.28
N GLU A 885 -18.04 7.02 -28.19
CA GLU A 885 -18.87 8.21 -27.98
C GLU A 885 -20.33 7.88 -27.64
N ARG A 886 -20.89 6.81 -28.25
CA ARG A 886 -22.24 6.32 -27.96
C ARG A 886 -22.45 5.80 -26.53
N TYR A 887 -21.36 5.57 -25.79
CA TYR A 887 -21.36 5.18 -24.37
C TYR A 887 -20.99 6.35 -23.45
N GLY A 888 -20.90 7.58 -23.99
CA GLY A 888 -20.59 8.79 -23.24
C GLY A 888 -19.12 9.19 -23.21
N ALA A 889 -18.20 8.44 -23.84
CA ALA A 889 -16.80 8.85 -23.96
C ALA A 889 -16.68 10.16 -24.75
N SER A 890 -15.84 11.07 -24.29
CA SER A 890 -15.53 12.30 -25.01
C SER A 890 -14.32 12.98 -24.37
N SER A 891 -13.37 13.43 -25.20
CA SER A 891 -12.21 14.19 -24.73
C SER A 891 -12.60 15.49 -24.01
N SER A 892 -13.72 16.13 -24.39
CA SER A 892 -14.23 17.33 -23.71
C SER A 892 -14.74 17.05 -22.29
N LYS A 893 -15.29 15.85 -22.08
CA LYS A 893 -15.66 15.33 -20.75
C LYS A 893 -14.46 14.76 -19.99
N GLY A 894 -13.28 14.66 -20.58
CA GLY A 894 -12.12 14.01 -19.93
C GLY A 894 -12.23 12.49 -19.87
N ILE A 895 -13.07 11.85 -20.69
CA ILE A 895 -13.12 10.39 -20.86
C ILE A 895 -12.58 10.06 -22.26
N ASN A 896 -11.33 9.61 -22.33
CA ASN A 896 -10.66 9.23 -23.56
C ASN A 896 -10.55 7.71 -23.67
N VAL A 897 -10.50 7.15 -24.88
CA VAL A 897 -10.19 5.74 -25.10
C VAL A 897 -9.01 5.61 -26.06
N TYR A 898 -8.04 4.76 -25.71
CA TYR A 898 -6.85 4.51 -26.52
C TYR A 898 -6.74 3.03 -26.89
N ARG A 899 -6.27 2.77 -28.11
CA ARG A 899 -5.85 1.46 -28.59
C ARG A 899 -4.33 1.39 -28.59
N TYR A 900 -3.80 0.33 -28.01
CA TYR A 900 -2.38 -0.02 -28.01
C TYR A 900 -2.14 -1.23 -28.90
N THR A 901 -1.28 -1.07 -29.89
CA THR A 901 -0.89 -2.10 -30.87
C THR A 901 0.61 -2.41 -30.72
N PRO A 902 1.07 -3.68 -30.79
CA PRO A 902 2.50 -3.99 -30.76
C PRO A 902 3.27 -3.24 -31.85
N ALA A 903 4.37 -2.58 -31.48
CA ALA A 903 5.28 -1.95 -32.45
C ALA A 903 6.23 -3.01 -33.05
N PRO A 904 6.77 -2.81 -34.28
CA PRO A 904 7.71 -3.75 -34.89
C PRO A 904 9.00 -4.02 -34.09
N SER A 905 9.33 -3.13 -33.13
CA SER A 905 10.44 -3.31 -32.19
C SER A 905 10.13 -4.32 -31.07
N ASN A 906 8.86 -4.60 -30.77
CA ASN A 906 8.44 -5.51 -29.70
C ASN A 906 8.20 -6.93 -30.26
N LYS A 907 9.30 -7.62 -30.58
CA LYS A 907 9.23 -9.01 -31.07
C LYS A 907 8.48 -9.91 -30.09
N TYR A 908 8.74 -9.78 -28.79
CA TYR A 908 8.06 -10.59 -27.76
C TYR A 908 6.52 -10.53 -27.87
N ALA A 909 5.92 -9.35 -28.02
CA ALA A 909 4.47 -9.23 -28.14
C ALA A 909 3.91 -9.75 -29.47
N ILE A 910 4.70 -9.70 -30.54
CA ILE A 910 4.35 -10.21 -31.87
C ILE A 910 4.43 -11.74 -31.88
N ASP A 911 5.55 -12.32 -31.45
CA ASP A 911 5.80 -13.76 -31.42
C ASP A 911 4.82 -14.50 -30.50
N ASN A 912 4.36 -13.85 -29.43
CA ASN A 912 3.33 -14.38 -28.51
C ASN A 912 1.90 -14.01 -28.93
N ASN A 913 1.69 -13.43 -30.12
CA ASN A 913 0.38 -13.08 -30.69
C ASN A 913 -0.53 -12.28 -29.75
N LEU A 914 0.03 -11.34 -28.97
CA LEU A 914 -0.72 -10.67 -27.91
C LEU A 914 -1.86 -9.79 -28.44
N GLY A 915 -1.71 -9.20 -29.64
CA GLY A 915 -2.72 -8.37 -30.30
C GLY A 915 -3.07 -7.07 -29.59
N ASP A 916 -4.03 -6.33 -30.15
CA ASP A 916 -4.43 -5.00 -29.65
C ASP A 916 -5.03 -5.04 -28.23
N LYS A 917 -4.87 -3.93 -27.49
CA LYS A 917 -5.50 -3.68 -26.19
C LYS A 917 -6.23 -2.34 -26.18
N ILE A 918 -7.41 -2.28 -25.57
CA ILE A 918 -8.18 -1.06 -25.38
C ILE A 918 -8.15 -0.61 -23.93
N PHE A 919 -7.78 0.64 -23.69
CA PHE A 919 -7.81 1.26 -22.36
C PHE A 919 -8.67 2.52 -22.38
N VAL A 920 -9.53 2.68 -21.37
CA VAL A 920 -10.16 3.97 -21.07
C VAL A 920 -9.27 4.78 -20.14
N VAL A 921 -9.24 6.11 -20.32
CA VAL A 921 -8.57 7.07 -19.46
C VAL A 921 -9.57 8.11 -18.98
N LEU A 922 -9.82 8.14 -17.67
CA LEU A 922 -10.53 9.21 -16.98
C LEU A 922 -9.51 10.26 -16.51
N ASP A 923 -9.67 11.51 -16.94
CA ASP A 923 -9.08 12.65 -16.24
C ASP A 923 -10.01 13.07 -15.09
N ALA A 924 -9.66 12.69 -13.86
CA ALA A 924 -10.48 12.99 -12.68
C ALA A 924 -10.48 14.47 -12.29
N ALA A 925 -9.62 15.30 -12.90
CA ALA A 925 -9.69 16.76 -12.75
C ALA A 925 -10.82 17.38 -13.58
N ASN A 926 -11.44 16.65 -14.51
CA ASN A 926 -12.61 17.08 -15.26
C ASN A 926 -13.90 16.67 -14.51
N PRO A 927 -14.70 17.61 -13.97
CA PRO A 927 -15.89 17.27 -13.19
C PRO A 927 -16.96 16.51 -13.99
N GLN A 928 -17.08 16.77 -15.30
CA GLN A 928 -18.05 16.07 -16.16
C GLN A 928 -17.68 14.61 -16.35
N GLY A 929 -16.39 14.33 -16.54
CA GLY A 929 -15.86 12.97 -16.65
C GLY A 929 -16.05 12.21 -15.36
N TYR A 930 -15.60 12.79 -14.25
CA TYR A 930 -15.74 12.21 -12.92
C TYR A 930 -17.20 11.84 -12.60
N ALA A 931 -18.16 12.73 -12.90
CA ALA A 931 -19.58 12.49 -12.66
C ALA A 931 -20.21 11.43 -13.60
N SER A 932 -19.75 11.33 -14.85
CA SER A 932 -20.35 10.43 -15.86
C SER A 932 -19.62 9.09 -16.04
N PHE A 933 -18.43 8.92 -15.44
CA PHE A 933 -17.60 7.73 -15.68
C PHE A 933 -18.23 6.41 -15.24
N ILE A 934 -18.99 6.40 -14.12
CA ILE A 934 -19.70 5.21 -13.65
C ILE A 934 -20.74 4.77 -14.69
N GLN A 935 -21.47 5.71 -15.30
CA GLN A 935 -22.42 5.41 -16.37
C GLN A 935 -21.69 4.87 -17.61
N PHE A 936 -20.61 5.53 -18.05
CA PHE A 936 -19.79 5.05 -19.16
C PHE A 936 -19.31 3.60 -18.94
N MET A 937 -18.81 3.28 -17.74
CA MET A 937 -18.34 1.93 -17.41
C MET A 937 -19.47 0.91 -17.46
N ASN A 938 -20.63 1.23 -16.88
CA ASN A 938 -21.82 0.39 -16.94
C ASN A 938 -22.26 0.15 -18.40
N ASP A 939 -22.32 1.20 -19.22
CA ASP A 939 -22.78 1.10 -20.61
C ASP A 939 -21.83 0.28 -21.49
N VAL A 940 -20.51 0.44 -21.33
CA VAL A 940 -19.50 -0.37 -22.03
C VAL A 940 -19.61 -1.85 -21.66
N VAL A 941 -19.78 -2.16 -20.36
CA VAL A 941 -19.89 -3.52 -19.84
C VAL A 941 -21.20 -4.18 -20.29
N ASN A 942 -22.33 -3.50 -20.13
CA ASN A 942 -23.65 -3.99 -20.52
C ASN A 942 -23.76 -4.28 -22.02
N ASN A 943 -22.97 -3.57 -22.85
CA ASN A 943 -22.91 -3.77 -24.29
C ASN A 943 -21.79 -4.72 -24.75
N ASN A 944 -21.09 -5.40 -23.84
CA ASN A 944 -19.97 -6.32 -24.12
C ASN A 944 -18.87 -5.71 -25.03
N LYS A 945 -18.64 -4.39 -24.96
CA LYS A 945 -17.61 -3.73 -25.76
C LYS A 945 -16.23 -3.96 -25.11
N GLN A 946 -15.22 -4.28 -25.91
CA GLN A 946 -13.88 -4.63 -25.43
C GLN A 946 -13.27 -3.52 -24.58
N LEU A 947 -12.90 -3.85 -23.34
CA LEU A 947 -12.12 -2.99 -22.47
C LEU A 947 -11.08 -3.85 -21.73
N ASP A 948 -9.79 -3.65 -22.02
CA ASP A 948 -8.70 -4.38 -21.40
C ASP A 948 -8.21 -3.71 -20.11
N GLY A 949 -8.27 -2.38 -20.03
CA GLY A 949 -7.87 -1.67 -18.82
C GLY A 949 -8.51 -0.30 -18.59
N VAL A 950 -8.36 0.16 -17.35
CA VAL A 950 -8.88 1.44 -16.85
C VAL A 950 -7.72 2.25 -16.27
N ILE A 951 -7.56 3.49 -16.74
CA ILE A 951 -6.60 4.45 -16.21
C ILE A 951 -7.37 5.61 -15.59
N ILE A 952 -7.06 5.98 -14.35
CA ILE A 952 -7.59 7.18 -13.70
C ILE A 952 -6.42 8.12 -13.42
N GLN A 953 -6.41 9.25 -14.12
CA GLN A 953 -5.42 10.30 -13.99
C GLN A 953 -5.89 11.41 -13.05
N ASN A 954 -4.95 12.16 -12.48
CA ASN A 954 -5.20 13.35 -11.68
C ASN A 954 -6.12 13.13 -10.45
N MET A 955 -6.08 11.96 -9.80
CA MET A 955 -6.92 11.66 -8.63
C MET A 955 -6.60 12.60 -7.47
N GLY A 956 -7.60 13.37 -7.03
CA GLY A 956 -7.45 14.36 -5.96
C GLY A 956 -6.88 15.72 -6.40
N LYS A 957 -6.73 15.97 -7.70
CA LYS A 957 -6.15 17.23 -8.23
C LYS A 957 -7.12 18.40 -8.22
N PHE A 958 -8.41 18.12 -8.43
CA PHE A 958 -9.46 19.14 -8.40
C PHE A 958 -9.86 19.45 -6.95
N ASP A 959 -10.01 18.41 -6.14
CA ASP A 959 -10.16 18.49 -4.68
C ASP A 959 -9.51 17.25 -4.05
N GLU A 960 -8.63 17.44 -3.05
CA GLU A 960 -7.94 16.36 -2.33
C GLU A 960 -8.92 15.39 -1.62
N LYS A 961 -10.18 15.82 -1.43
CA LYS A 961 -11.27 15.04 -0.83
C LYS A 961 -12.15 14.29 -1.83
N GLN A 962 -11.88 14.34 -3.14
CA GLN A 962 -12.61 13.54 -4.13
C GLN A 962 -12.58 12.04 -3.77
N ASP A 963 -13.75 11.42 -3.56
CA ASP A 963 -13.86 10.00 -3.23
C ASP A 963 -14.03 9.13 -4.49
N PHE A 964 -13.01 8.32 -4.76
CA PHE A 964 -13.01 7.37 -5.88
C PHE A 964 -13.61 6.01 -5.53
N LYS A 965 -14.09 5.77 -4.30
CA LYS A 965 -14.57 4.44 -3.85
C LYS A 965 -15.64 3.87 -4.76
N ASN A 966 -16.65 4.68 -5.12
CA ASN A 966 -17.73 4.26 -6.00
C ASN A 966 -17.28 4.09 -7.47
N ILE A 967 -16.33 4.91 -7.95
CA ILE A 967 -15.72 4.76 -9.27
C ILE A 967 -14.94 3.44 -9.36
N LEU A 968 -14.08 3.16 -8.37
CA LEU A 968 -13.29 1.93 -8.31
C LEU A 968 -14.19 0.69 -8.11
N ALA A 969 -15.26 0.81 -7.32
CA ALA A 969 -16.27 -0.23 -7.18
C ALA A 969 -17.08 -0.48 -8.47
N SER A 970 -17.21 0.50 -9.37
CA SER A 970 -17.86 0.33 -10.68
C SER A 970 -17.00 -0.41 -11.72
N ILE A 971 -15.69 -0.55 -11.49
CA ILE A 971 -14.81 -1.35 -12.35
C ILE A 971 -15.31 -2.81 -12.36
N PRO A 972 -15.31 -3.51 -13.51
CA PRO A 972 -15.74 -4.91 -13.62
C PRO A 972 -15.09 -5.83 -12.58
N SER A 973 -15.81 -6.87 -12.16
CA SER A 973 -15.32 -7.89 -11.21
C SER A 973 -14.10 -8.66 -11.72
N VAL A 974 -13.87 -8.66 -13.05
CA VAL A 974 -12.66 -9.15 -13.71
C VAL A 974 -12.18 -8.08 -14.68
N VAL A 975 -10.94 -7.61 -14.52
CA VAL A 975 -10.31 -6.61 -15.40
C VAL A 975 -8.83 -6.96 -15.59
N LYS A 976 -8.24 -6.68 -16.77
CA LYS A 976 -6.84 -7.03 -17.01
C LYS A 976 -5.91 -6.01 -16.36
N SER A 977 -6.07 -4.71 -16.62
CA SER A 977 -5.19 -3.67 -16.07
C SER A 977 -5.96 -2.52 -15.41
N VAL A 978 -5.48 -2.05 -14.25
CA VAL A 978 -5.94 -0.81 -13.60
C VAL A 978 -4.73 0.05 -13.28
N THR A 979 -4.73 1.31 -13.71
CA THR A 979 -3.67 2.29 -13.44
C THR A 979 -4.24 3.52 -12.72
N LEU A 980 -3.68 3.87 -11.56
CA LEU A 980 -4.14 4.96 -10.71
C LEU A 980 -3.03 5.99 -10.52
N PHE A 981 -3.30 7.27 -10.78
CA PHE A 981 -2.38 8.39 -10.55
C PHE A 981 -2.91 9.31 -9.45
N PHE A 982 -2.26 9.27 -8.29
CA PHE A 982 -2.60 10.07 -7.12
C PHE A 982 -1.83 11.40 -7.10
N GLU A 983 -2.57 12.52 -7.06
CA GLU A 983 -2.03 13.87 -6.88
C GLU A 983 -2.05 14.33 -5.40
N GLY A 984 -2.66 13.53 -4.52
CA GLY A 984 -2.64 13.69 -3.06
C GLY A 984 -2.42 12.35 -2.33
N TYR A 985 -2.22 12.39 -1.01
CA TYR A 985 -1.96 11.19 -0.20
C TYR A 985 -3.20 10.36 0.16
N ASN A 986 -4.40 10.75 -0.29
CA ASN A 986 -5.64 10.06 0.02
C ASN A 986 -5.80 8.79 -0.85
N THR A 987 -5.59 7.64 -0.24
CA THR A 987 -5.69 6.30 -0.84
C THR A 987 -6.86 5.48 -0.30
N ALA A 988 -7.69 6.04 0.60
CA ALA A 988 -8.77 5.30 1.27
C ALA A 988 -9.78 4.70 0.28
N SER A 989 -10.02 5.38 -0.85
CA SER A 989 -10.88 4.91 -1.93
C SER A 989 -10.43 3.58 -2.57
N LEU A 990 -9.18 3.15 -2.41
CA LEU A 990 -8.69 1.84 -2.89
C LEU A 990 -9.56 0.67 -2.42
N ILE A 991 -10.24 0.80 -1.28
CA ILE A 991 -11.19 -0.21 -0.78
C ILE A 991 -12.30 -0.57 -1.80
N GLY A 992 -12.59 0.30 -2.78
CA GLY A 992 -13.48 -0.01 -3.90
C GLY A 992 -12.97 -1.13 -4.84
N LEU A 993 -11.68 -1.47 -4.78
CA LEU A 993 -11.08 -2.60 -5.48
C LEU A 993 -11.18 -3.94 -4.72
N HIS A 994 -11.71 -3.94 -3.49
CA HIS A 994 -11.95 -5.16 -2.73
C HIS A 994 -12.81 -6.16 -3.52
N ASN A 995 -12.41 -7.44 -3.52
CA ASN A 995 -13.01 -8.53 -4.31
C ASN A 995 -12.95 -8.38 -5.85
N LYS A 996 -12.20 -7.41 -6.40
CA LYS A 996 -11.98 -7.30 -7.85
C LYS A 996 -10.80 -8.17 -8.29
N LYS A 997 -11.01 -9.04 -9.27
CA LYS A 997 -9.94 -9.87 -9.87
C LYS A 997 -9.20 -9.07 -10.93
N ILE A 998 -8.12 -8.44 -10.51
CA ILE A 998 -7.29 -7.57 -11.35
C ILE A 998 -6.02 -8.32 -11.74
N GLN A 999 -5.73 -8.47 -13.04
CA GLN A 999 -4.49 -9.15 -13.45
C GLN A 999 -3.24 -8.29 -13.18
N GLU A 1000 -3.36 -6.97 -13.38
CA GLU A 1000 -2.28 -5.98 -13.21
C GLU A 1000 -2.81 -4.69 -12.56
N LEU A 1001 -2.22 -4.30 -11.44
CA LEU A 1001 -2.44 -3.00 -10.81
C LEU A 1001 -1.17 -2.14 -10.89
N GLN A 1002 -1.34 -0.88 -11.24
CA GLN A 1002 -0.31 0.15 -11.28
C GLN A 1002 -0.74 1.34 -10.42
N MET A 1003 0.11 1.80 -9.50
CA MET A 1003 -0.18 2.94 -8.60
C MET A 1003 0.98 3.93 -8.61
N TYR A 1004 0.73 5.13 -9.14
CA TYR A 1004 1.72 6.17 -9.34
C TYR A 1004 1.37 7.47 -8.62
N SER A 1005 2.40 8.25 -8.32
CA SER A 1005 2.27 9.65 -7.94
C SER A 1005 3.48 10.45 -8.42
N GLY A 1006 3.28 11.76 -8.66
CA GLY A 1006 4.36 12.73 -8.83
C GLY A 1006 4.90 13.30 -7.51
N LEU A 1007 4.31 12.91 -6.36
CA LEU A 1007 4.77 13.28 -5.02
C LEU A 1007 5.96 12.42 -4.57
N ASN A 1008 6.44 12.61 -3.33
CA ASN A 1008 7.40 11.70 -2.72
C ASN A 1008 6.77 10.31 -2.57
N ASN A 1009 7.17 9.38 -3.42
CA ASN A 1009 6.59 8.04 -3.54
C ASN A 1009 6.99 7.07 -2.42
N ILE A 1010 7.90 7.47 -1.52
CA ILE A 1010 8.31 6.70 -0.32
C ILE A 1010 7.91 7.38 1.01
N SER A 1011 6.98 8.34 1.00
CA SER A 1011 6.51 9.00 2.22
C SER A 1011 5.76 8.03 3.15
N ASP A 1012 5.98 8.18 4.45
CA ASP A 1012 5.18 7.64 5.56
C ASP A 1012 3.65 7.87 5.41
N LYS A 1013 3.26 9.00 4.82
CA LYS A 1013 1.86 9.36 4.50
C LYS A 1013 1.16 8.38 3.55
N TRP A 1014 1.88 7.57 2.77
CA TRP A 1014 1.24 6.55 1.94
C TRP A 1014 0.77 5.39 2.80
N ALA A 1015 -0.55 5.31 2.97
CA ALA A 1015 -1.25 4.28 3.70
C ALA A 1015 -2.06 3.37 2.77
N ILE A 1016 -2.32 2.13 3.18
CA ILE A 1016 -3.21 1.20 2.48
C ILE A 1016 -3.91 0.24 3.46
N ASP A 1017 -5.17 -0.09 3.17
CA ASP A 1017 -5.82 -1.28 3.71
C ASP A 1017 -5.45 -2.47 2.81
N PRO A 1018 -4.61 -3.43 3.24
CA PRO A 1018 -4.09 -4.47 2.34
C PRO A 1018 -5.18 -5.33 1.70
N ASN A 1019 -6.36 -5.43 2.33
CA ASN A 1019 -7.49 -6.19 1.80
C ASN A 1019 -8.00 -5.62 0.47
N SER A 1020 -7.84 -4.31 0.24
CA SER A 1020 -8.21 -3.64 -1.02
C SER A 1020 -7.58 -4.24 -2.28
N ILE A 1021 -6.46 -4.95 -2.13
CA ILE A 1021 -5.68 -5.50 -3.25
C ILE A 1021 -5.38 -7.00 -3.11
N ASN A 1022 -6.18 -7.73 -2.30
CA ASN A 1022 -6.03 -9.18 -2.11
C ASN A 1022 -6.01 -9.96 -3.44
N ASP A 1023 -7.04 -9.75 -4.27
CA ASP A 1023 -7.27 -10.47 -5.53
C ASP A 1023 -6.54 -9.87 -6.75
N VAL A 1024 -5.57 -8.98 -6.52
CA VAL A 1024 -4.67 -8.48 -7.55
C VAL A 1024 -3.58 -9.51 -7.81
N LYS A 1025 -3.42 -9.97 -9.06
CA LYS A 1025 -2.38 -10.96 -9.42
C LYS A 1025 -0.99 -10.33 -9.44
N ASN A 1026 -0.78 -9.28 -10.23
CA ASN A 1026 0.51 -8.59 -10.38
C ASN A 1026 0.38 -7.12 -9.95
N ILE A 1027 1.27 -6.62 -9.10
CA ILE A 1027 1.37 -5.19 -8.77
C ILE A 1027 2.66 -4.66 -9.40
N VAL A 1028 2.50 -3.92 -10.50
CA VAL A 1028 3.62 -3.38 -11.26
C VAL A 1028 4.18 -2.16 -10.56
N PHE A 1029 5.49 -2.17 -10.34
CA PHE A 1029 6.19 -1.11 -9.62
C PHE A 1029 7.37 -0.59 -10.44
N GLU A 1030 7.40 0.73 -10.66
CA GLU A 1030 8.44 1.40 -11.44
C GLU A 1030 9.16 2.41 -10.55
N TYR A 1031 10.43 2.12 -10.21
CA TYR A 1031 11.20 2.87 -9.22
C TYR A 1031 11.80 4.16 -9.78
N ASN A 1032 10.95 5.18 -9.92
CA ASN A 1032 11.36 6.55 -10.20
C ASN A 1032 11.19 7.36 -8.91
N ASN A 1033 12.28 7.57 -8.16
CA ASN A 1033 12.23 8.23 -6.85
C ASN A 1033 12.31 9.76 -6.99
N ASN A 1034 11.32 10.48 -6.45
CA ASN A 1034 11.28 11.95 -6.51
C ASN A 1034 11.98 12.67 -5.32
N TYR A 1035 12.74 11.94 -4.49
CA TYR A 1035 13.47 12.49 -3.34
C TYR A 1035 14.66 13.41 -3.70
N MET A 1036 15.21 13.29 -4.91
CA MET A 1036 16.51 13.86 -5.30
C MET A 1036 16.44 15.04 -6.29
N ASN A 1037 15.28 15.30 -6.90
CA ASN A 1037 15.17 16.23 -8.02
C ASN A 1037 14.74 17.65 -7.60
N ASN A 1038 15.02 18.63 -8.46
CA ASN A 1038 14.66 20.03 -8.23
C ASN A 1038 13.17 20.16 -7.88
N LYS A 1039 12.85 21.05 -6.93
CA LYS A 1039 11.51 21.23 -6.31
C LYS A 1039 10.35 21.42 -7.30
N ASP A 1040 10.66 21.79 -8.54
CA ASP A 1040 9.69 22.15 -9.58
C ASP A 1040 9.42 21.00 -10.59
N GLN A 1041 10.16 19.88 -10.54
CA GLN A 1041 9.91 18.72 -11.41
C GLN A 1041 9.17 17.59 -10.68
N LYS A 1042 7.92 17.34 -11.06
CA LYS A 1042 7.17 16.13 -10.67
C LYS A 1042 7.71 14.92 -11.42
N VAL A 1043 8.37 14.00 -10.72
CA VAL A 1043 8.82 12.72 -11.26
C VAL A 1043 7.84 11.64 -10.86
N ALA A 1044 7.07 11.13 -11.83
CA ALA A 1044 6.09 10.07 -11.60
C ALA A 1044 6.78 8.73 -11.33
N GLY A 1045 6.44 8.11 -10.19
CA GLY A 1045 6.99 6.81 -9.77
C GLY A 1045 6.01 5.99 -8.95
N GLY A 1046 6.31 4.68 -8.81
CA GLY A 1046 5.46 3.73 -8.10
C GLY A 1046 5.36 4.05 -6.61
N ILE A 1047 4.16 4.04 -6.06
CA ILE A 1047 3.90 4.29 -4.63
C ILE A 1047 4.39 3.13 -3.78
N VAL A 1048 5.05 3.45 -2.66
CA VAL A 1048 5.44 2.51 -1.60
C VAL A 1048 4.63 2.81 -0.36
N PHE A 1049 3.90 1.82 0.14
CA PHE A 1049 3.15 1.97 1.39
C PHE A 1049 4.07 1.69 2.57
N ASN A 1050 4.20 2.69 3.45
CA ASN A 1050 4.91 2.51 4.72
C ASN A 1050 3.93 2.36 5.90
N THR A 1051 2.66 2.71 5.70
CA THR A 1051 1.59 2.60 6.70
C THR A 1051 0.54 1.58 6.26
N LEU A 1052 0.18 0.66 7.16
CA LEU A 1052 -1.03 -0.16 7.00
C LEU A 1052 -2.15 0.50 7.78
N LYS A 1053 -3.23 0.87 7.08
CA LYS A 1053 -4.37 1.58 7.65
C LYS A 1053 -5.66 0.85 7.31
N TYR A 1054 -6.39 0.41 8.34
CA TYR A 1054 -7.63 -0.35 8.18
C TYR A 1054 -8.85 0.56 8.17
N THR A 1055 -9.87 0.17 7.40
CA THR A 1055 -11.07 0.97 7.15
C THR A 1055 -12.15 0.79 8.23
N LYS A 1056 -12.99 1.82 8.47
CA LYS A 1056 -14.10 1.78 9.46
C LYS A 1056 -14.97 0.54 9.26
N GLY A 1057 -15.08 -0.27 10.31
CA GLY A 1057 -15.82 -1.54 10.32
C GLY A 1057 -14.97 -2.81 10.12
N SER A 1058 -13.66 -2.70 9.83
CA SER A 1058 -12.77 -3.87 9.76
C SER A 1058 -12.74 -4.63 11.08
N ASN A 1059 -13.02 -5.93 11.04
CA ASN A 1059 -12.92 -6.81 12.21
C ASN A 1059 -11.52 -7.46 12.35
N LEU A 1060 -11.26 -8.11 13.49
CA LEU A 1060 -9.96 -8.72 13.78
C LEU A 1060 -9.52 -9.78 12.74
N ALA A 1061 -10.45 -10.51 12.12
CA ALA A 1061 -10.11 -11.49 11.10
C ALA A 1061 -9.71 -10.82 9.77
N GLU A 1062 -10.36 -9.71 9.39
CA GLU A 1062 -10.01 -8.89 8.22
C GLU A 1062 -8.69 -8.15 8.43
N ILE A 1063 -8.42 -7.67 9.64
CA ILE A 1063 -7.12 -7.11 10.02
C ILE A 1063 -6.03 -8.19 9.86
N ASN A 1064 -6.23 -9.38 10.42
CA ASN A 1064 -5.27 -10.48 10.33
C ASN A 1064 -5.08 -11.00 8.89
N ALA A 1065 -6.13 -10.96 8.06
CA ALA A 1065 -6.02 -11.22 6.62
C ALA A 1065 -5.16 -10.14 5.93
N GLY A 1066 -5.37 -8.86 6.25
CA GLY A 1066 -4.57 -7.76 5.75
C GLY A 1066 -3.09 -7.84 6.13
N GLN A 1067 -2.78 -8.18 7.40
CA GLN A 1067 -1.40 -8.41 7.84
C GLN A 1067 -0.74 -9.57 7.07
N LYS A 1068 -1.49 -10.64 6.80
CA LYS A 1068 -1.02 -11.77 5.97
C LYS A 1068 -0.72 -11.34 4.53
N ILE A 1069 -1.53 -10.45 3.95
CA ILE A 1069 -1.29 -9.89 2.61
C ILE A 1069 0.03 -9.12 2.61
N ALA A 1070 0.16 -8.13 3.50
CA ALA A 1070 1.31 -7.22 3.51
C ALA A 1070 2.63 -7.92 3.88
N PHE A 1071 2.63 -8.87 4.83
CA PHE A 1071 3.87 -9.46 5.36
C PHE A 1071 4.18 -10.87 4.85
N VAL A 1072 3.23 -11.57 4.20
CA VAL A 1072 3.44 -12.97 3.77
C VAL A 1072 3.13 -13.18 2.29
N THR A 1073 1.91 -12.94 1.82
CA THR A 1073 1.53 -13.32 0.44
C THR A 1073 1.92 -12.30 -0.62
N LYS A 1074 2.23 -11.06 -0.22
CA LYS A 1074 2.75 -9.99 -1.10
C LYS A 1074 3.95 -9.23 -0.50
N GLY A 1075 4.58 -9.73 0.55
CA GLY A 1075 5.74 -9.08 1.20
C GLY A 1075 7.02 -9.04 0.34
N ASP A 1076 7.06 -9.84 -0.72
CA ASP A 1076 8.08 -9.78 -1.78
C ASP A 1076 7.82 -8.66 -2.80
N GLN A 1077 6.63 -8.06 -2.80
CA GLN A 1077 6.25 -6.98 -3.72
C GLN A 1077 6.66 -5.62 -3.16
N ARG A 1078 7.31 -4.80 -4.01
CA ARG A 1078 7.97 -3.56 -3.59
C ARG A 1078 7.04 -2.53 -2.91
N VAL A 1079 5.74 -2.58 -3.17
CA VAL A 1079 4.72 -1.75 -2.52
C VAL A 1079 4.56 -2.04 -1.02
N PHE A 1080 4.87 -3.26 -0.58
CA PHE A 1080 4.82 -3.73 0.81
C PHE A 1080 6.23 -3.97 1.40
N GLN A 1081 7.23 -3.24 0.93
CA GLN A 1081 8.62 -3.33 1.40
C GLN A 1081 9.09 -2.07 2.14
N GLY A 1082 8.16 -1.17 2.49
CA GLY A 1082 8.46 0.07 3.21
C GLY A 1082 9.54 0.93 2.54
N ALA A 1083 10.06 1.93 3.26
CA ALA A 1083 11.05 2.83 2.69
C ALA A 1083 12.38 2.13 2.28
N PHE A 1084 12.77 1.06 2.98
CA PHE A 1084 14.10 0.45 2.86
C PHE A 1084 14.26 -0.60 1.74
N GLY A 1085 13.18 -1.15 1.19
CA GLY A 1085 13.25 -2.10 0.05
C GLY A 1085 13.31 -3.58 0.46
N GLU A 1086 13.95 -4.42 -0.36
CA GLU A 1086 13.84 -5.89 -0.30
C GLU A 1086 14.00 -6.46 1.12
N GLY A 1087 13.02 -7.26 1.55
CA GLY A 1087 12.99 -7.89 2.87
C GLY A 1087 12.62 -6.96 4.04
N SER A 1088 12.39 -5.67 3.81
CA SER A 1088 11.76 -4.76 4.78
C SER A 1088 10.22 -4.80 4.66
N TRP A 1089 9.50 -3.97 5.42
CA TRP A 1089 8.05 -4.01 5.58
C TRP A 1089 7.46 -2.62 5.90
N PRO A 1090 6.14 -2.39 5.74
CA PRO A 1090 5.45 -1.21 6.24
C PRO A 1090 5.66 -1.02 7.75
N THR A 1091 6.36 0.04 8.13
CA THR A 1091 6.84 0.24 9.52
C THR A 1091 5.85 0.98 10.44
N TYR A 1092 4.66 1.29 9.94
CA TYR A 1092 3.63 2.10 10.61
C TYR A 1092 2.29 1.34 10.57
N LEU A 1093 1.56 1.32 11.69
CA LEU A 1093 0.20 0.80 11.79
C LEU A 1093 -0.78 1.93 12.15
N ASP A 1094 -1.96 1.92 11.55
CA ASP A 1094 -3.02 2.89 11.79
C ASP A 1094 -4.39 2.19 11.90
N PHE A 1095 -4.93 2.20 13.12
CA PHE A 1095 -6.28 1.73 13.46
C PHE A 1095 -7.18 2.89 13.91
N SER A 1096 -6.84 4.14 13.57
CA SER A 1096 -7.62 5.32 13.98
C SER A 1096 -9.06 5.36 13.45
N GLU A 1097 -9.36 4.58 12.40
CA GLU A 1097 -10.72 4.41 11.86
C GLU A 1097 -11.43 3.15 12.40
N VAL A 1098 -10.79 2.35 13.26
CA VAL A 1098 -11.36 1.14 13.87
C VAL A 1098 -11.35 1.26 15.40
N PRO A 1099 -12.31 1.99 16.01
CA PRO A 1099 -12.36 2.26 17.45
C PRO A 1099 -12.31 1.04 18.37
N GLU A 1100 -12.69 -0.13 17.86
CA GLU A 1100 -12.68 -1.42 18.55
C GLU A 1100 -11.26 -1.94 18.82
N ILE A 1101 -10.27 -1.46 18.06
CA ILE A 1101 -8.85 -1.84 18.20
C ILE A 1101 -8.14 -0.83 19.10
N GLN A 1102 -8.01 -1.21 20.38
CA GLN A 1102 -7.37 -0.40 21.42
C GLN A 1102 -5.93 -0.84 21.76
N SER A 1103 -5.45 -1.95 21.19
CA SER A 1103 -4.06 -2.43 21.32
C SER A 1103 -3.72 -3.36 20.16
N LEU A 1104 -2.50 -3.92 20.12
CA LEU A 1104 -2.13 -4.96 19.15
C LEU A 1104 -2.58 -6.37 19.59
N LYS A 1105 -3.57 -6.46 20.48
CA LYS A 1105 -4.07 -7.73 21.02
C LYS A 1105 -4.66 -8.62 19.94
N ASP A 1106 -4.20 -9.87 19.94
CA ASP A 1106 -4.63 -10.94 19.04
C ASP A 1106 -4.41 -10.63 17.52
N ILE A 1107 -3.64 -9.57 17.20
CA ILE A 1107 -3.18 -9.24 15.84
C ILE A 1107 -1.90 -10.03 15.53
N ASN A 1108 -1.86 -10.71 14.38
CA ASN A 1108 -0.68 -11.43 13.93
C ASN A 1108 0.32 -10.47 13.25
N LEU A 1109 1.38 -10.14 13.97
CA LEU A 1109 2.42 -9.22 13.53
C LEU A 1109 3.57 -9.91 12.77
N TYR A 1110 3.54 -11.25 12.61
CA TYR A 1110 4.56 -12.01 11.87
C TYR A 1110 6.02 -11.70 12.28
N GLY A 1111 6.27 -11.44 13.57
CA GLY A 1111 7.59 -11.09 14.10
C GLY A 1111 8.09 -9.67 13.75
N LYS A 1112 7.25 -8.84 13.14
CA LYS A 1112 7.59 -7.47 12.70
C LYS A 1112 7.46 -6.48 13.86
N VAL A 1113 8.25 -5.41 13.79
CA VAL A 1113 8.25 -4.30 14.75
C VAL A 1113 7.92 -2.97 14.05
N PHE A 1114 7.38 -2.01 14.79
CA PHE A 1114 6.77 -0.81 14.23
C PHE A 1114 7.31 0.47 14.87
N TYR A 1115 7.63 1.45 14.02
CA TYR A 1115 8.07 2.79 14.43
C TYR A 1115 6.88 3.71 14.77
N GLN A 1116 5.66 3.32 14.41
CA GLN A 1116 4.46 4.03 14.83
C GLN A 1116 3.26 3.09 14.94
N LEU A 1117 2.45 3.32 15.98
CA LEU A 1117 1.09 2.81 16.10
C LEU A 1117 0.16 4.00 16.28
N THR A 1118 -0.91 4.06 15.48
CA THR A 1118 -1.96 5.08 15.57
C THR A 1118 -3.27 4.40 16.00
N LEU A 1119 -3.89 4.89 17.07
CA LEU A 1119 -5.13 4.36 17.65
C LEU A 1119 -6.21 5.43 17.72
N PHE A 1120 -7.46 5.01 17.95
CA PHE A 1120 -8.57 5.90 18.24
C PHE A 1120 -8.74 6.11 19.75
N ALA A 1121 -8.88 7.35 20.21
CA ALA A 1121 -9.12 7.72 21.59
C ALA A 1121 -10.46 8.46 21.75
N LYS A 1122 -11.28 8.00 22.69
CA LYS A 1122 -12.56 8.64 23.08
C LYS A 1122 -12.41 9.68 24.20
N SER A 1123 -11.36 9.59 25.01
CA SER A 1123 -11.14 10.44 26.18
C SER A 1123 -9.66 10.83 26.29
N ASN A 1124 -9.30 11.62 27.30
CA ASN A 1124 -7.91 11.96 27.59
C ASN A 1124 -7.14 10.85 28.34
N VAL A 1125 -7.81 9.75 28.69
CA VAL A 1125 -7.26 8.62 29.44
C VAL A 1125 -7.22 7.39 28.53
N PHE A 1126 -6.01 6.90 28.26
CA PHE A 1126 -5.82 5.61 27.59
C PHE A 1126 -5.77 4.49 28.62
N GLU A 1127 -6.76 3.58 28.60
CA GLU A 1127 -6.85 2.43 29.52
C GLU A 1127 -6.17 1.19 28.91
N VAL A 1128 -5.34 0.53 29.73
CA VAL A 1128 -4.75 -0.78 29.43
C VAL A 1128 -5.00 -1.71 30.62
N THR A 1129 -5.37 -2.97 30.40
CA THR A 1129 -5.54 -3.94 31.50
C THR A 1129 -4.22 -4.64 31.81
N GLY A 1130 -3.80 -4.69 33.08
CA GLY A 1130 -2.61 -5.41 33.52
C GLY A 1130 -2.58 -6.88 33.06
N ALA A 1131 -3.73 -7.57 33.14
CA ALA A 1131 -3.93 -8.93 32.63
C ALA A 1131 -3.71 -9.11 31.13
N ASN A 1132 -3.89 -8.06 30.33
CA ASN A 1132 -3.69 -8.10 28.89
C ASN A 1132 -2.29 -7.62 28.46
N LEU A 1133 -1.46 -7.05 29.34
CA LEU A 1133 -0.25 -6.31 28.95
C LEU A 1133 0.71 -7.09 28.02
N VAL A 1134 0.83 -8.41 28.18
CA VAL A 1134 1.59 -9.29 27.26
C VAL A 1134 0.81 -9.63 25.99
N LYS A 1135 -0.51 -9.84 26.07
CA LYS A 1135 -1.38 -10.10 24.93
C LYS A 1135 -1.52 -8.88 24.01
N ASP A 1136 -1.44 -7.67 24.56
CA ASP A 1136 -1.50 -6.39 23.84
C ASP A 1136 -0.28 -6.13 22.94
N GLN A 1137 0.75 -6.99 23.00
CA GLN A 1137 1.93 -6.98 22.12
C GLN A 1137 2.70 -5.65 22.02
N TRP A 1138 2.67 -4.81 23.05
CA TRP A 1138 3.40 -3.54 23.11
C TRP A 1138 4.91 -3.67 22.86
N ASN A 1139 5.50 -4.85 23.06
CA ASN A 1139 6.88 -5.17 22.73
C ASN A 1139 7.19 -5.06 21.21
N ALA A 1140 6.18 -5.09 20.34
CA ALA A 1140 6.35 -4.85 18.90
C ALA A 1140 6.69 -3.37 18.58
N LEU A 1141 6.58 -2.46 19.56
CA LEU A 1141 7.02 -1.07 19.44
C LEU A 1141 8.45 -0.85 19.91
N ILE A 1142 9.21 -1.88 20.28
CA ILE A 1142 10.62 -1.72 20.67
C ILE A 1142 11.50 -1.89 19.43
N VAL A 1143 12.07 -0.76 18.96
CA VAL A 1143 12.80 -0.69 17.68
C VAL A 1143 14.28 -0.35 17.87
N LYS A 1144 15.13 -0.83 16.95
CA LYS A 1144 16.58 -0.58 16.93
C LYS A 1144 16.91 0.74 16.24
N GLY A 1145 17.96 1.44 16.69
CA GLY A 1145 18.46 2.67 16.07
C GLY A 1145 18.14 3.95 16.83
N PRO A 1146 18.49 5.13 16.28
CA PRO A 1146 18.26 6.42 16.93
C PRO A 1146 16.79 6.85 16.89
N THR A 1147 16.07 6.52 15.82
CA THR A 1147 14.62 6.67 15.73
C THR A 1147 13.97 5.65 16.66
N ARG A 1148 13.09 6.12 17.55
CA ARG A 1148 12.28 5.27 18.43
C ARG A 1148 10.82 5.31 18.00
N SER A 1149 10.07 4.32 18.44
CA SER A 1149 8.64 4.24 18.18
C SER A 1149 7.85 5.40 18.79
N LYS A 1150 6.63 5.55 18.28
CA LYS A 1150 5.61 6.49 18.75
C LYS A 1150 4.25 5.80 18.84
N LEU A 1151 3.51 6.11 19.87
CA LEU A 1151 2.07 5.89 19.93
C LEU A 1151 1.40 7.24 19.61
N ILE A 1152 0.36 7.24 18.78
CA ILE A 1152 -0.37 8.45 18.38
C ILE A 1152 -1.87 8.18 18.49
N PHE A 1153 -2.63 9.17 18.94
CA PHE A 1153 -4.09 9.08 19.03
C PHE A 1153 -4.81 9.99 18.02
N LYS A 1154 -6.02 9.57 17.64
CA LYS A 1154 -7.00 10.33 16.83
C LYS A 1154 -8.36 10.30 17.53
N GLY A 1155 -9.22 11.28 17.25
CA GLY A 1155 -10.53 11.43 17.91
C GLY A 1155 -10.47 12.34 19.15
N GLY A 1156 -9.50 12.12 20.04
CA GLY A 1156 -9.29 12.94 21.24
C GLY A 1156 -7.80 13.14 21.57
N ALA A 1157 -7.51 14.14 22.42
CA ALA A 1157 -6.17 14.37 22.95
C ALA A 1157 -5.97 13.56 24.24
N VAL A 1158 -5.00 12.65 24.23
CA VAL A 1158 -4.65 11.80 25.38
C VAL A 1158 -3.52 12.44 26.17
N ASP A 1159 -3.63 12.48 27.50
CA ASP A 1159 -2.58 12.99 28.40
C ASP A 1159 -2.22 12.03 29.55
N SER A 1160 -2.98 10.94 29.69
CA SER A 1160 -2.94 10.03 30.84
C SER A 1160 -2.95 8.56 30.38
N LEU A 1161 -2.03 7.75 30.91
CA LEU A 1161 -2.07 6.29 30.81
C LEU A 1161 -2.63 5.71 32.12
N TYR A 1162 -3.58 4.79 32.04
CA TYR A 1162 -4.14 4.06 33.18
C TYR A 1162 -3.97 2.56 32.98
N ILE A 1163 -3.23 1.91 33.90
CA ILE A 1163 -3.05 0.45 33.91
C ILE A 1163 -3.93 -0.14 35.01
N LYS A 1164 -5.04 -0.76 34.59
CA LYS A 1164 -6.10 -1.31 35.44
C LYS A 1164 -5.79 -2.72 35.93
N GLY A 1165 -6.14 -3.02 37.17
CA GLY A 1165 -5.92 -4.31 37.84
C GLY A 1165 -4.92 -4.26 39.00
N ASN A 1166 -4.69 -5.43 39.59
CA ASN A 1166 -3.84 -5.67 40.75
C ASN A 1166 -2.54 -6.39 40.36
N ILE A 1167 -1.57 -6.51 41.28
CA ILE A 1167 -0.32 -7.26 41.04
C ILE A 1167 -0.60 -8.71 40.60
N SER A 1168 -1.63 -9.35 41.17
CA SER A 1168 -2.09 -10.70 40.81
C SER A 1168 -2.41 -10.88 39.34
N ASP A 1169 -2.76 -9.78 38.67
CA ASP A 1169 -3.26 -9.78 37.31
C ASP A 1169 -2.09 -9.63 36.31
N LEU A 1170 -0.89 -9.25 36.76
CA LEU A 1170 0.27 -9.10 35.87
C LEU A 1170 0.71 -10.47 35.30
N PRO A 1171 0.84 -10.61 33.97
CA PRO A 1171 1.39 -11.82 33.35
C PRO A 1171 2.91 -11.90 33.55
N ASN A 1172 3.47 -13.11 33.57
CA ASN A 1172 4.92 -13.29 33.52
C ASN A 1172 5.49 -12.65 32.23
N GLY A 1173 6.62 -11.94 32.35
CA GLY A 1173 7.27 -11.26 31.23
C GLY A 1173 6.78 -9.83 30.94
N TYR A 1174 5.96 -9.25 31.83
CA TYR A 1174 5.34 -7.92 31.65
C TYR A 1174 6.33 -6.75 31.42
N ASN A 1175 7.61 -6.88 31.78
CA ASN A 1175 8.60 -5.79 31.63
C ASN A 1175 8.84 -5.42 30.15
N ALA A 1176 8.82 -6.38 29.22
CA ALA A 1176 9.05 -6.09 27.80
C ALA A 1176 7.89 -5.29 27.17
N PRO A 1177 6.61 -5.73 27.29
CA PRO A 1177 5.49 -4.90 26.84
C PRO A 1177 5.41 -3.54 27.54
N LEU A 1178 5.63 -3.48 28.86
CA LEU A 1178 5.65 -2.20 29.58
C LEU A 1178 6.72 -1.24 29.02
N TYR A 1179 7.91 -1.76 28.67
CA TYR A 1179 8.96 -0.97 28.04
C TYR A 1179 8.50 -0.39 26.70
N GLY A 1180 7.88 -1.21 25.84
CA GLY A 1180 7.39 -0.75 24.53
C GLY A 1180 6.25 0.28 24.63
N LEU A 1181 5.31 0.09 25.56
CA LEU A 1181 4.21 1.04 25.82
C LEU A 1181 4.75 2.39 26.33
N LEU A 1182 5.65 2.38 27.31
CA LEU A 1182 6.24 3.60 27.84
C LEU A 1182 7.22 4.25 26.85
N GLU A 1183 7.97 3.49 26.05
CA GLU A 1183 8.81 4.05 25.01
C GLU A 1183 7.96 4.78 23.97
N ALA A 1184 6.95 4.12 23.41
CA ALA A 1184 6.11 4.68 22.35
C ALA A 1184 5.24 5.86 22.84
N GLY A 1185 4.68 5.75 24.04
CA GLY A 1185 3.77 6.74 24.64
C GLY A 1185 4.43 7.95 25.31
N ARG A 1186 5.76 8.00 25.43
CA ARG A 1186 6.50 9.03 26.20
C ARG A 1186 6.28 10.50 25.81
N TYR A 1187 5.62 10.77 24.69
CA TYR A 1187 5.27 12.12 24.24
C TYR A 1187 3.77 12.44 24.35
N GLU A 1188 2.92 11.42 24.52
CA GLU A 1188 1.47 11.55 24.73
C GLU A 1188 1.16 11.56 26.24
N PHE A 1189 1.78 10.66 27.01
CA PHE A 1189 1.46 10.47 28.43
C PHE A 1189 2.26 11.39 29.36
N SER A 1190 1.54 12.25 30.07
CA SER A 1190 2.06 13.10 31.15
C SER A 1190 1.74 12.55 32.56
N LYS A 1191 0.69 11.72 32.67
CA LYS A 1191 0.20 11.12 33.92
C LYS A 1191 0.10 9.61 33.79
N TYR A 1192 0.30 8.90 34.89
CA TYR A 1192 0.41 7.45 34.92
C TYR A 1192 -0.33 6.90 36.15
N TYR A 1193 -1.45 6.21 35.92
CA TYR A 1193 -2.38 5.77 36.96
C TYR A 1193 -2.48 4.25 37.07
N VAL A 1194 -2.77 3.76 38.27
CA VAL A 1194 -3.08 2.36 38.59
C VAL A 1194 -4.17 2.28 39.68
N ASP A 1195 -4.78 1.11 39.88
CA ASP A 1195 -5.87 0.95 40.87
C ASP A 1195 -5.42 0.99 42.34
N ASN A 1196 -4.17 0.63 42.66
CA ASN A 1196 -3.70 0.57 44.04
C ASN A 1196 -2.18 0.77 44.19
N GLN A 1197 -1.75 1.08 45.43
CA GLN A 1197 -0.36 1.40 45.74
C GLN A 1197 0.58 0.23 45.47
N ALA A 1198 0.15 -1.01 45.70
CA ALA A 1198 0.99 -2.18 45.50
C ALA A 1198 1.35 -2.36 44.01
N MET A 1199 0.40 -2.17 43.09
CA MET A 1199 0.66 -2.11 41.66
C MET A 1199 1.62 -0.96 41.30
N ALA A 1200 1.43 0.23 41.90
CA ALA A 1200 2.31 1.37 41.68
C ALA A 1200 3.76 1.05 42.08
N ASP A 1201 3.97 0.48 43.26
CA ASP A 1201 5.28 0.12 43.80
C ASP A 1201 6.00 -0.90 42.90
N VAL A 1202 5.28 -1.91 42.40
CA VAL A 1202 5.83 -2.92 41.47
C VAL A 1202 6.23 -2.30 40.14
N LEU A 1203 5.35 -1.49 39.52
CA LEU A 1203 5.63 -0.88 38.21
C LEU A 1203 6.73 0.18 38.29
N ASN A 1204 6.79 0.96 39.37
CA ASN A 1204 7.82 1.98 39.60
C ASN A 1204 9.24 1.38 39.75
N GLN A 1205 9.36 0.13 40.21
CA GLN A 1205 10.65 -0.56 40.33
C GLN A 1205 11.19 -1.11 38.99
N THR A 1206 10.37 -1.14 37.93
CA THR A 1206 10.76 -1.70 36.63
C THR A 1206 11.92 -0.95 35.98
N GLN A 1207 12.53 -1.57 34.97
CA GLN A 1207 13.51 -0.88 34.12
C GLN A 1207 12.82 0.23 33.30
N ALA A 1208 11.61 -0.04 32.80
CA ALA A 1208 10.87 0.87 31.94
C ALA A 1208 10.56 2.19 32.66
N ALA A 1209 9.99 2.13 33.88
CA ALA A 1209 9.68 3.33 34.67
C ALA A 1209 10.91 4.21 34.90
N ARG A 1210 12.02 3.60 35.34
CA ARG A 1210 13.31 4.29 35.55
C ARG A 1210 13.92 4.84 34.26
N LYS A 1211 13.80 4.11 33.15
CA LYS A 1211 14.39 4.50 31.85
C LYS A 1211 13.71 5.72 31.24
N PHE A 1212 12.39 5.84 31.41
CA PHE A 1212 11.57 6.90 30.84
C PHE A 1212 11.18 7.99 31.86
N ASN A 1213 11.70 7.92 33.09
CA ASN A 1213 11.40 8.85 34.20
C ASN A 1213 9.88 8.94 34.47
N VAL A 1214 9.23 7.78 34.48
CA VAL A 1214 7.79 7.60 34.71
C VAL A 1214 7.55 7.23 36.17
N HIS A 1215 6.50 7.81 36.76
CA HIS A 1215 6.06 7.50 38.11
C HIS A 1215 4.56 7.19 38.12
N PHE A 1216 4.21 5.92 38.36
CA PHE A 1216 2.84 5.46 38.54
C PHE A 1216 2.33 5.85 39.93
N VAL A 1217 1.10 6.38 39.98
CA VAL A 1217 0.39 6.72 41.23
C VAL A 1217 -1.00 6.08 41.22
N VAL A 1218 -1.62 5.94 42.40
CA VAL A 1218 -3.01 5.47 42.50
C VAL A 1218 -3.94 6.47 41.81
N LYS A 1219 -4.93 5.97 41.04
CA LYS A 1219 -5.90 6.82 40.35
C LYS A 1219 -6.68 7.70 41.34
N PRO A 1220 -6.98 8.97 40.99
CA PRO A 1220 -7.89 9.79 41.77
C PRO A 1220 -9.34 9.32 41.56
N ALA A 1221 -10.20 9.48 42.57
CA ALA A 1221 -11.62 9.13 42.46
C ALA A 1221 -12.35 9.88 41.33
N SER A 1222 -11.83 11.03 40.88
CA SER A 1222 -12.35 11.75 39.71
C SER A 1222 -12.12 11.02 38.38
N LEU A 1223 -11.24 10.01 38.33
CA LEU A 1223 -11.02 9.21 37.11
C LEU A 1223 -12.21 8.26 36.84
N ASP A 1224 -12.93 7.85 37.89
CA ASP A 1224 -14.06 6.92 37.80
C ASP A 1224 -15.39 7.61 37.38
N ASN A 1225 -15.41 8.95 37.30
CA ASN A 1225 -16.60 9.75 36.97
C ASN A 1225 -16.67 10.18 35.48
N ASN A 1226 -15.73 9.78 34.63
CA ASN A 1226 -15.66 10.21 33.22
C ASN A 1226 -16.51 9.36 32.25
N ASP A 1227 -17.52 8.62 32.76
CA ASP A 1227 -18.44 7.79 31.96
C ASP A 1227 -19.64 8.58 31.39
N GLU A 1228 -19.65 9.92 31.50
CA GLU A 1228 -20.59 10.77 30.75
C GLU A 1228 -20.23 10.74 29.26
N GLY A 1229 -20.90 9.87 28.52
CA GLY A 1229 -20.71 9.68 27.09
C GLY A 1229 -20.99 10.95 26.29
N PHE A 1230 -19.94 11.53 25.70
CA PHE A 1230 -20.08 12.48 24.60
C PHE A 1230 -20.54 11.74 23.35
N ASP A 1231 -21.85 11.80 23.12
CA ASP A 1231 -22.48 11.26 21.92
C ASP A 1231 -22.10 12.13 20.71
N TYR A 1232 -21.18 11.63 19.88
CA TYR A 1232 -20.81 12.21 18.60
C TYR A 1232 -21.33 11.30 17.49
N ASP A 1233 -22.52 11.63 16.98
CA ASP A 1233 -23.10 11.03 15.77
C ASP A 1233 -22.11 11.06 14.58
N PHE A 1234 -21.92 9.92 13.92
CA PHE A 1234 -21.00 9.71 12.78
C PHE A 1234 -21.49 8.70 11.73
#